data_AF-A0AA87YA13-F1
#
_entry.id   AF-A0AA87YA13-F1
#
_cell.length_a   1.000
_cell.length_b   1.000
_cell.length_c   1.000
_cell.angle_alpha   90.00
_cell.angle_beta   90.00
_cell.angle_gamma   90.00
#
_symmetry.space_group_name_H-M   'P 1'
#
loop_
_entity.id
_entity.type
_entity.pdbx_description
1 polymer ?
#
loop_
_entity_poly.entity_id
_entity_poly.type
_entity_poly.pdbx_seq_one_letter_code
_entity_poly.pdbx_strand_id
1 'polypeptide(L)'
;MRFNLLRGLTGHDTPPAPADAAGARSRAASAPPASLPTQRPRAPGARATCAQLLRRARDTAATAVRTAGPGKEAPPPRLPVVGPNTTVFDTVAWNSGKPPADVGNILVLGRPQRTGDPRLGPAQVQGHAVALDLHADPRVPADADAIRQGRDAVMSILGNTEREYALTGTHAGRVIDHARDWLAQPGCRVTARDLGAIMKSVGEAIHLQTVGTLGASREERTAGRMPMECMTHLGHQIRAAMRTADPVQRRYLHNLGAETMGRVLRHDLSFASTQNFLQEVQAGCQRAGLGALAELAGELGSQIPSADKAGDHATRLHDNIYGRAMETVLMAELVRQPPASVGAAMDAMAQQLLETLEALTPDDQEKVAGRVLEMVQAERRSWQTESPKLEAFAQAPYGADALRALKSLLSQPARNGADCLAIPYLTVKLSLKLDQIRPAPWMAAANANYTGVVGPASARETRAFNPNRMSRKAGVTAHHQPPIAWSSEPAMHPADRNIPLLNKPSPELTQALQHGVPFVSGVSGSTNIAMHMVDHMLRNGKTVDARDALLGTMMFLTHDGGHSMHEAMWVGNQLEQTRGLPLGLGGGTPADFVADYQHFLGGFPPHKGGATIDAAVNTAWHATLNHFGRHSHFSPERPAG
;
A
#
# COMPACT_ATOMS: atom_id res chain seq x y z
N MET A 1 -10.40 15.12 33.58
CA MET A 1 -9.15 15.79 33.14
C MET A 1 -9.07 15.69 31.62
N ARG A 2 -9.05 16.83 30.92
CA ARG A 2 -9.12 16.91 29.45
C ARG A 2 -7.71 16.80 28.85
N PHE A 3 -7.50 15.91 27.87
CA PHE A 3 -6.24 15.81 27.13
C PHE A 3 -6.34 16.53 25.78
N ASN A 4 -5.45 17.52 25.60
CA ASN A 4 -5.11 18.12 24.30
C ASN A 4 -3.87 17.40 23.76
N LEU A 5 -3.95 16.91 22.53
CA LEU A 5 -2.83 16.42 21.72
C LEU A 5 -2.62 17.42 20.58
N LEU A 6 -1.51 18.19 20.61
CA LEU A 6 -0.64 18.57 19.47
C LEU A 6 0.20 19.84 19.75
N ARG A 7 1.43 19.83 19.17
CA ARG A 7 2.59 20.77 19.23
C ARG A 7 3.55 20.48 20.40
N GLY A 8 4.87 20.35 20.24
CA GLY A 8 5.82 20.68 19.17
C GLY A 8 7.12 21.16 19.86
N LEU A 9 8.27 20.61 19.44
CA LEU A 9 9.66 20.84 19.88
C LEU A 9 10.01 22.33 20.10
N THR A 10 10.89 22.78 21.01
CA THR A 10 12.37 22.72 20.97
C THR A 10 12.97 23.42 22.21
N GLY A 11 14.17 23.04 22.68
CA GLY A 11 14.99 23.90 23.56
C GLY A 11 16.16 23.22 24.28
N HIS A 12 17.35 23.32 23.68
CA HIS A 12 18.75 23.21 24.16
C HIS A 12 19.07 22.78 25.60
N ASP A 13 20.05 21.87 25.75
CA ASP A 13 21.41 22.23 26.19
C ASP A 13 22.42 21.07 26.04
N THR A 14 23.52 21.37 25.35
CA THR A 14 24.73 20.54 25.21
C THR A 14 25.86 21.16 26.04
N PRO A 15 26.65 20.39 26.80
CA PRO A 15 27.95 20.84 27.29
C PRO A 15 29.10 20.44 26.33
N PRO A 16 30.26 21.13 26.40
CA PRO A 16 31.25 21.18 25.33
C PRO A 16 32.27 20.03 25.36
N ALA A 17 32.86 19.73 24.19
CA ALA A 17 34.06 18.93 24.03
C ALA A 17 35.32 19.82 23.94
N PRO A 18 36.52 19.37 24.39
CA PRO A 18 37.78 20.06 24.13
C PRO A 18 38.46 19.56 22.86
N ALA A 19 39.38 20.41 22.39
CA ALA A 19 40.05 20.43 21.08
C ALA A 19 41.31 19.55 20.98
N ASP A 20 41.80 19.48 19.73
CA ASP A 20 43.18 19.26 19.22
C ASP A 20 43.26 18.10 18.20
N ALA A 21 44.07 18.07 17.15
CA ALA A 21 44.81 19.04 16.32
C ALA A 21 45.46 18.24 15.16
N ALA A 22 45.67 18.90 14.01
CA ALA A 22 46.78 18.72 13.05
C ALA A 22 46.84 17.55 12.01
N GLY A 23 46.97 17.99 10.74
CA GLY A 23 47.85 17.44 9.68
C GLY A 23 47.27 16.32 8.78
N ALA A 24 47.52 16.20 7.47
CA ALA A 24 48.34 16.96 6.53
C ALA A 24 47.95 16.64 5.05
N ARG A 25 48.36 17.55 4.18
CA ARG A 25 48.36 17.69 2.70
C ARG A 25 48.49 16.42 1.82
N SER A 26 47.88 16.45 0.62
CA SER A 26 48.57 16.22 -0.68
C SER A 26 47.69 16.54 -1.93
N ARG A 27 48.37 17.10 -2.95
CA ARG A 27 48.03 17.50 -4.34
C ARG A 27 47.58 16.31 -5.23
N ALA A 28 47.15 16.40 -6.50
CA ALA A 28 46.51 17.35 -7.45
C ALA A 28 46.47 16.59 -8.81
N ALA A 29 45.41 16.71 -9.62
CA ALA A 29 45.51 16.44 -11.07
C ALA A 29 44.35 17.11 -11.84
N SER A 30 44.73 17.84 -12.89
CA SER A 30 43.97 18.72 -13.77
C SER A 30 43.26 18.00 -14.92
N ALA A 31 42.06 18.46 -15.31
CA ALA A 31 41.34 18.05 -16.52
C ALA A 31 41.02 19.26 -17.45
N PRO A 32 40.94 19.09 -18.79
CA PRO A 32 40.83 20.18 -19.77
C PRO A 32 39.38 20.67 -20.01
N PRO A 33 39.16 21.83 -20.66
CA PRO A 33 37.87 22.50 -20.68
C PRO A 33 36.90 21.93 -21.73
N ALA A 34 35.63 21.81 -21.34
CA ALA A 34 34.53 21.36 -22.20
C ALA A 34 34.04 22.48 -23.12
N SER A 35 33.92 22.17 -24.42
CA SER A 35 33.29 23.01 -25.44
C SER A 35 31.76 22.98 -25.34
N LEU A 36 31.13 24.16 -25.41
CA LEU A 36 29.67 24.34 -25.40
C LEU A 36 29.05 23.93 -26.75
N PRO A 37 27.93 23.19 -26.78
CA PRO A 37 27.19 22.94 -28.00
C PRO A 37 26.24 24.11 -28.32
N THR A 38 26.37 24.65 -29.53
CA THR A 38 25.49 25.65 -30.13
C THR A 38 24.11 25.05 -30.44
N GLN A 39 23.04 25.67 -29.92
CA GLN A 39 21.65 25.30 -30.26
C GLN A 39 21.23 25.93 -31.59
N ARG A 40 20.73 25.11 -32.52
CA ARG A 40 19.96 25.57 -33.70
C ARG A 40 18.49 25.82 -33.33
N PRO A 41 17.78 26.75 -33.98
CA PRO A 41 16.36 27.01 -33.71
C PRO A 41 15.45 25.86 -34.20
N ARG A 42 14.39 25.54 -33.45
CA ARG A 42 13.35 24.55 -33.80
C ARG A 42 12.28 25.13 -34.73
N ALA A 43 11.77 24.31 -35.64
CA ALA A 43 10.59 24.58 -36.44
C ALA A 43 9.27 24.37 -35.63
N PRO A 44 8.17 25.08 -35.93
CA PRO A 44 6.90 24.93 -35.23
C PRO A 44 6.14 23.68 -35.70
N GLY A 45 5.63 22.86 -34.77
CA GLY A 45 4.61 21.83 -35.06
C GLY A 45 4.92 20.37 -34.69
N ALA A 46 6.08 20.05 -34.11
CA ALA A 46 6.38 18.67 -33.72
C ALA A 46 5.79 18.33 -32.33
N ARG A 47 4.82 17.41 -32.29
CA ARG A 47 4.24 16.83 -31.06
C ARG A 47 5.31 16.04 -30.29
N ALA A 48 5.36 16.19 -28.97
CA ALA A 48 6.32 15.48 -28.13
C ALA A 48 5.97 13.98 -28.03
N THR A 49 6.94 13.10 -28.27
CA THR A 49 6.76 11.64 -28.08
C THR A 49 6.95 11.24 -26.62
N CYS A 50 6.37 10.11 -26.19
CA CYS A 50 6.46 9.61 -24.80
C CYS A 50 7.90 9.53 -24.24
N ALA A 51 8.87 9.14 -25.09
CA ALA A 51 10.28 9.13 -24.73
C ALA A 51 10.87 10.53 -24.48
N GLN A 52 10.38 11.55 -25.19
CA GLN A 52 10.75 12.94 -24.97
C GLN A 52 10.11 13.49 -23.69
N LEU A 53 8.91 13.03 -23.32
CA LEU A 53 8.18 13.41 -22.10
C LEU A 53 8.90 12.94 -20.82
N LEU A 54 9.28 11.66 -20.75
CA LEU A 54 10.01 11.10 -19.60
C LEU A 54 11.41 11.69 -19.50
N ARG A 55 12.07 11.95 -20.64
CA ARG A 55 13.39 12.58 -20.66
C ARG A 55 13.34 14.02 -20.14
N ARG A 56 12.31 14.81 -20.51
CA ARG A 56 12.13 16.18 -19.99
C ARG A 56 11.92 16.21 -18.47
N ALA A 57 11.08 15.33 -17.92
CA ALA A 57 10.87 15.22 -16.48
C ALA A 57 12.15 14.78 -15.73
N ARG A 58 12.89 13.85 -16.31
CA ARG A 58 14.21 13.40 -15.78
C ARG A 58 15.26 14.50 -15.84
N ASP A 59 15.32 15.25 -16.94
CA ASP A 59 16.31 16.31 -17.16
C ASP A 59 16.04 17.50 -16.24
N THR A 60 14.78 17.87 -16.01
CA THR A 60 14.41 18.92 -15.04
C THR A 60 14.78 18.51 -13.61
N ALA A 61 14.53 17.25 -13.23
CA ALA A 61 14.92 16.72 -11.92
C ALA A 61 16.45 16.59 -11.76
N ALA A 62 17.16 16.16 -12.81
CA ALA A 62 18.62 16.00 -12.79
C ALA A 62 19.36 17.35 -12.77
N THR A 63 18.79 18.39 -13.37
CA THR A 63 19.36 19.76 -13.36
C THR A 63 19.24 20.41 -11.96
N ALA A 64 18.17 20.10 -11.23
CA ALA A 64 18.00 20.54 -9.84
C ALA A 64 18.99 19.85 -8.89
N VAL A 65 19.35 18.59 -9.17
CA VAL A 65 20.31 17.81 -8.36
C VAL A 65 21.77 18.14 -8.69
N ARG A 66 22.11 18.42 -9.95
CA ARG A 66 23.51 18.71 -10.36
C ARG A 66 24.01 20.10 -9.94
N THR A 67 23.13 21.06 -9.70
CA THR A 67 23.51 22.41 -9.26
C THR A 67 23.75 22.52 -7.75
N ALA A 68 23.27 21.55 -6.97
CA ALA A 68 23.55 21.41 -5.54
C ALA A 68 24.64 20.33 -5.34
N GLY A 69 25.91 20.75 -5.28
CA GLY A 69 27.00 19.84 -4.88
C GLY A 69 26.73 19.22 -3.50
N PRO A 70 27.38 18.09 -3.16
CA PRO A 70 27.13 17.40 -1.90
C PRO A 70 27.45 18.35 -0.72
N GLY A 71 26.45 18.63 0.11
CA GLY A 71 26.58 19.44 1.33
C GLY A 71 26.42 20.96 1.18
N LYS A 72 25.95 21.48 0.05
CA LYS A 72 25.55 22.91 -0.07
C LYS A 72 24.06 23.05 -0.36
N GLU A 73 23.39 23.97 0.32
CA GLU A 73 22.01 24.38 0.00
C GLU A 73 21.92 24.74 -1.48
N ALA A 74 20.95 24.12 -2.17
CA ALA A 74 20.61 24.48 -3.54
C ALA A 74 20.23 25.97 -3.59
N PRO A 75 20.65 26.75 -4.60
CA PRO A 75 20.10 28.08 -4.80
C PRO A 75 18.57 27.98 -4.90
N PRO A 76 17.82 28.93 -4.33
CA PRO A 76 16.36 28.82 -4.27
C PRO A 76 15.79 28.67 -5.69
N PRO A 77 14.95 27.66 -5.95
CA PRO A 77 14.32 27.52 -7.25
C PRO A 77 13.45 28.75 -7.54
N ARG A 78 13.55 29.24 -8.77
CA ARG A 78 12.80 30.41 -9.25
C ARG A 78 11.31 30.05 -9.37
N LEU A 79 10.44 30.94 -8.90
CA LEU A 79 8.98 30.82 -8.94
C LEU A 79 8.48 30.45 -10.36
N PRO A 80 7.47 29.56 -10.51
CA PRO A 80 6.96 29.19 -11.83
C PRO A 80 6.24 30.38 -12.47
N VAL A 81 6.69 30.75 -13.66
CA VAL A 81 6.04 31.74 -14.52
C VAL A 81 5.05 31.01 -15.42
N VAL A 82 3.77 31.33 -15.28
CA VAL A 82 2.71 30.75 -16.09
C VAL A 82 2.60 31.55 -17.38
N GLY A 83 2.97 30.90 -18.49
CA GLY A 83 2.81 31.38 -19.85
C GLY A 83 1.85 30.49 -20.65
N PRO A 84 1.73 30.73 -21.97
CA PRO A 84 0.76 30.06 -22.83
C PRO A 84 0.99 28.55 -23.01
N ASN A 85 2.18 28.05 -22.65
CA ASN A 85 2.55 26.64 -22.78
C ASN A 85 2.92 25.98 -21.44
N THR A 86 2.72 26.66 -20.30
CA THR A 86 3.04 26.11 -18.98
C THR A 86 2.01 25.05 -18.61
N THR A 87 2.46 23.81 -18.35
CA THR A 87 1.61 22.66 -17.99
C THR A 87 1.84 22.22 -16.54
N VAL A 88 1.02 21.28 -16.04
CA VAL A 88 1.17 20.73 -14.68
C VAL A 88 2.57 20.16 -14.44
N PHE A 89 3.21 19.57 -15.46
CA PHE A 89 4.54 18.96 -15.32
C PHE A 89 5.67 19.98 -15.19
N ASP A 90 5.44 21.24 -15.59
CA ASP A 90 6.40 22.33 -15.42
C ASP A 90 6.37 22.92 -14.00
N THR A 91 5.39 22.51 -13.18
CA THR A 91 5.20 22.98 -11.79
C THR A 91 5.76 22.02 -10.73
N VAL A 92 6.27 20.86 -11.15
CA VAL A 92 6.73 19.76 -10.28
C VAL A 92 7.97 20.15 -9.43
N ALA A 93 8.73 21.16 -9.84
CA ALA A 93 9.92 21.64 -9.13
C ALA A 93 9.63 22.70 -8.05
N TRP A 94 8.36 22.94 -7.70
CA TRP A 94 8.01 23.96 -6.71
C TRP A 94 8.43 23.54 -5.29
N ASN A 95 9.55 24.10 -4.81
CA ASN A 95 10.03 23.98 -3.44
C ASN A 95 9.81 25.32 -2.72
N SER A 96 8.96 25.31 -1.68
CA SER A 96 8.62 26.49 -0.89
C SER A 96 9.70 26.92 0.11
N GLY A 97 10.80 26.17 0.26
CA GLY A 97 11.87 26.43 1.23
C GLY A 97 11.43 26.33 2.71
N LYS A 98 10.15 26.01 2.95
CA LYS A 98 9.50 25.88 4.25
C LYS A 98 8.91 24.47 4.40
N PRO A 99 8.80 23.93 5.62
CA PRO A 99 8.16 22.64 5.87
C PRO A 99 6.76 22.58 5.23
N PRO A 100 6.35 21.46 4.59
CA PRO A 100 5.05 21.34 3.92
C PRO A 100 3.83 21.66 4.82
N ALA A 101 3.94 21.41 6.13
CA ALA A 101 2.92 21.74 7.12
C ALA A 101 2.70 23.26 7.27
N ASP A 102 3.76 24.06 7.14
CA ASP A 102 3.73 25.52 7.29
C ASP A 102 3.23 26.22 6.02
N VAL A 103 3.35 25.55 4.87
CA VAL A 103 3.03 26.11 3.55
C VAL A 103 1.62 25.77 3.11
N GLY A 104 1.07 24.65 3.58
CA GLY A 104 -0.20 24.11 3.08
C GLY A 104 -1.37 25.09 3.13
N ASN A 105 -1.44 25.96 4.13
CA ASN A 105 -2.54 26.93 4.29
C ASN A 105 -2.23 28.31 3.69
N ILE A 106 -1.05 28.50 3.08
CA ILE A 106 -0.65 29.79 2.52
C ILE A 106 -1.35 30.00 1.17
N LEU A 107 -1.91 31.20 0.98
CA LEU A 107 -2.55 31.60 -0.28
C LEU A 107 -1.53 31.69 -1.43
N VAL A 108 -1.94 31.19 -2.59
CA VAL A 108 -1.24 31.37 -3.86
C VAL A 108 -1.74 32.65 -4.51
N LEU A 109 -0.81 33.55 -4.82
CA LEU A 109 -1.05 34.84 -5.46
C LEU A 109 -0.46 34.84 -6.86
N GLY A 110 -1.10 35.53 -7.79
CA GLY A 110 -0.58 35.82 -9.11
C GLY A 110 -0.09 37.26 -9.16
N ARG A 111 1.06 37.49 -9.80
CA ARG A 111 1.54 38.83 -10.12
C ARG A 111 1.80 38.94 -11.62
N PRO A 112 1.36 40.00 -12.29
CA PRO A 112 1.68 40.20 -13.70
C PRO A 112 3.19 40.46 -13.80
N GLN A 113 3.89 39.71 -14.64
CA GLN A 113 5.28 40.05 -14.96
C GLN A 113 5.28 41.15 -16.03
N ARG A 114 5.95 42.27 -15.74
CA ARG A 114 6.23 43.31 -16.74
C ARG A 114 7.36 42.83 -17.64
N THR A 115 7.24 43.11 -18.93
CA THR A 115 8.28 42.90 -19.95
C THR A 115 9.60 43.54 -19.51
N GLY A 116 10.68 42.74 -19.48
CA GLY A 116 12.05 43.24 -19.26
C GLY A 116 12.74 42.90 -17.93
N ASP A 117 12.29 41.92 -17.12
CA ASP A 117 13.02 41.53 -15.90
C ASP A 117 14.36 40.84 -16.24
N PRO A 118 15.52 41.43 -15.89
CA PRO A 118 16.85 40.90 -16.22
C PRO A 118 17.16 39.56 -15.54
N ARG A 119 16.36 39.13 -14.55
CA ARG A 119 16.52 37.83 -13.89
C ARG A 119 16.09 36.65 -14.77
N LEU A 120 15.37 36.84 -15.88
CA LEU A 120 14.81 35.76 -16.69
C LEU A 120 15.74 35.16 -17.76
N GLY A 121 16.90 35.76 -18.06
CA GLY A 121 17.76 35.28 -19.15
C GLY A 121 16.97 35.12 -20.48
N PRO A 122 17.27 34.10 -21.31
CA PRO A 122 16.63 33.93 -22.63
C PRO A 122 15.16 33.48 -22.60
N ALA A 123 14.56 33.25 -21.42
CA ALA A 123 13.15 32.85 -21.27
C ALA A 123 12.20 34.06 -21.29
N GLN A 124 12.38 34.99 -22.23
CA GLN A 124 11.40 36.04 -22.48
C GLN A 124 10.15 35.42 -23.09
N VAL A 125 9.12 35.20 -22.26
CA VAL A 125 7.82 34.73 -22.71
C VAL A 125 7.13 35.86 -23.47
N GLN A 126 6.84 35.66 -24.75
CA GLN A 126 5.95 36.55 -25.49
C GLN A 126 4.52 36.39 -24.95
N GLY A 127 3.95 37.46 -24.35
CA GLY A 127 2.56 37.49 -23.86
C GLY A 127 2.42 37.90 -22.38
N HIS A 128 1.17 37.97 -21.89
CA HIS A 128 0.85 38.23 -20.49
C HIS A 128 1.23 37.02 -19.62
N ALA A 129 2.40 37.07 -18.99
CA ALA A 129 2.86 36.02 -18.07
C ALA A 129 2.50 36.36 -16.62
N VAL A 130 2.06 35.37 -15.85
CA VAL A 130 1.73 35.52 -14.42
C VAL A 130 2.72 34.71 -13.60
N ALA A 131 3.46 35.38 -12.72
CA ALA A 131 4.29 34.71 -11.73
C ALA A 131 3.41 34.28 -10.55
N LEU A 132 3.48 33.00 -10.17
CA LEU A 132 2.86 32.51 -8.95
C LEU A 132 3.76 32.79 -7.75
N ASP A 133 3.16 33.24 -6.65
CA ASP A 133 3.85 33.60 -5.41
C ASP A 133 3.06 33.09 -4.20
N LEU A 134 3.72 32.98 -3.04
CA LEU A 134 3.10 32.61 -1.78
C LEU A 134 2.88 33.84 -0.91
N HIS A 135 1.69 33.95 -0.35
CA HIS A 135 1.37 35.05 0.55
C HIS A 135 2.18 34.94 1.86
N ALA A 136 3.24 35.75 1.95
CA ALA A 136 4.28 35.58 2.97
C ALA A 136 3.90 36.03 4.39
N ASP A 137 2.95 36.96 4.55
CA ASP A 137 2.51 37.48 5.86
C ASP A 137 0.98 37.48 6.00
N PRO A 138 0.39 36.51 6.73
CA PRO A 138 -1.06 36.40 6.91
C PRO A 138 -1.69 37.55 7.71
N ARG A 139 -0.90 38.45 8.30
CA ARG A 139 -1.40 39.66 8.98
C ARG A 139 -1.72 40.79 8.02
N VAL A 140 -1.20 40.72 6.79
CA VAL A 140 -1.47 41.70 5.74
C VAL A 140 -2.60 41.13 4.87
N PRO A 141 -3.73 41.83 4.67
CA PRO A 141 -4.77 41.37 3.77
C PRO A 141 -4.20 41.12 2.37
N ALA A 142 -4.36 39.91 1.86
CA ALA A 142 -3.97 39.59 0.49
C ALA A 142 -4.83 40.38 -0.51
N ASP A 143 -4.15 41.00 -1.48
CA ASP A 143 -4.79 41.76 -2.56
C ASP A 143 -5.77 40.86 -3.35
N ALA A 144 -7.02 41.31 -3.46
CA ALA A 144 -8.08 40.58 -4.14
C ALA A 144 -7.76 40.32 -5.62
N ASP A 145 -7.05 41.24 -6.28
CA ASP A 145 -6.64 41.06 -7.67
C ASP A 145 -5.49 40.07 -7.81
N ALA A 146 -4.54 40.07 -6.87
CA ALA A 146 -3.47 39.08 -6.82
C ALA A 146 -4.02 37.66 -6.56
N ILE A 147 -5.04 37.52 -5.69
CA ILE A 147 -5.72 36.24 -5.46
C ILE A 147 -6.40 35.76 -6.75
N ARG A 148 -7.14 36.65 -7.42
CA ARG A 148 -7.83 36.36 -8.69
C ARG A 148 -6.83 35.92 -9.76
N GLN A 149 -5.73 36.65 -9.92
CA GLN A 149 -4.68 36.33 -10.88
C GLN A 149 -4.00 34.99 -10.59
N GLY A 150 -3.79 34.65 -9.31
CA GLY A 150 -3.21 33.36 -8.92
C GLY A 150 -4.12 32.21 -9.34
N ARG A 151 -5.41 32.34 -9.06
CA ARG A 151 -6.45 31.38 -9.46
C ARG A 151 -6.54 31.25 -11.00
N ASP A 152 -6.56 32.36 -11.72
CA ASP A 152 -6.68 32.37 -13.19
C ASP A 152 -5.41 31.80 -13.87
N ALA A 153 -4.24 31.96 -13.24
CA ALA A 153 -3.02 31.30 -13.68
C ALA A 153 -3.06 29.78 -13.48
N VAL A 154 -3.63 29.29 -12.37
CA VAL A 154 -3.87 27.85 -12.19
C VAL A 154 -4.85 27.30 -13.23
N MET A 155 -5.95 28.03 -13.49
CA MET A 155 -6.87 27.71 -14.59
C MET A 155 -6.16 27.64 -15.95
N SER A 156 -5.21 28.55 -16.20
CA SER A 156 -4.41 28.56 -17.42
C SER A 156 -3.49 27.36 -17.53
N ILE A 157 -2.83 26.95 -16.43
CA ILE A 157 -2.02 25.71 -16.39
C ILE A 157 -2.88 24.50 -16.79
N LEU A 158 -4.08 24.40 -16.24
CA LEU A 158 -5.03 23.33 -16.56
C LEU A 158 -5.50 23.40 -18.03
N GLY A 159 -5.78 24.62 -18.53
CA GLY A 159 -6.05 24.94 -19.94
C GLY A 159 -4.97 24.42 -20.89
N ASN A 160 -3.74 24.80 -20.62
CA ASN A 160 -2.58 24.43 -21.41
C ASN A 160 -2.33 22.92 -21.36
N THR A 161 -2.46 22.31 -20.17
CA THR A 161 -2.29 20.87 -19.99
C THR A 161 -3.31 20.08 -20.80
N GLU A 162 -4.59 20.45 -20.75
CA GLU A 162 -5.61 19.78 -21.54
C GLU A 162 -5.33 19.86 -23.05
N ARG A 163 -4.92 21.04 -23.54
CA ARG A 163 -4.58 21.23 -24.96
C ARG A 163 -3.33 20.48 -25.39
N GLU A 164 -2.24 20.59 -24.63
CA GLU A 164 -0.95 19.96 -24.95
C GLU A 164 -1.09 18.43 -25.04
N TYR A 165 -1.88 17.84 -24.14
CA TYR A 165 -2.04 16.39 -24.04
C TYR A 165 -3.35 15.86 -24.65
N ALA A 166 -4.13 16.72 -25.34
CA ALA A 166 -5.41 16.37 -25.99
C ALA A 166 -6.36 15.58 -25.05
N LEU A 167 -6.63 16.12 -23.86
CA LEU A 167 -7.32 15.40 -22.77
C LEU A 167 -8.84 15.58 -22.78
N THR A 168 -9.41 16.34 -23.70
CA THR A 168 -10.86 16.57 -23.77
C THR A 168 -11.61 15.24 -23.91
N GLY A 169 -12.56 15.00 -23.01
CA GLY A 169 -13.37 13.77 -22.96
C GLY A 169 -12.68 12.56 -22.31
N THR A 170 -11.41 12.65 -21.95
CA THR A 170 -10.69 11.55 -21.29
C THR A 170 -10.92 11.54 -19.77
N HIS A 171 -10.43 10.50 -19.08
CA HIS A 171 -10.46 10.47 -17.61
C HIS A 171 -9.66 11.63 -17.00
N ALA A 172 -8.47 11.91 -17.53
CA ALA A 172 -7.66 13.05 -17.09
C ALA A 172 -8.33 14.40 -17.42
N GLY A 173 -9.04 14.50 -18.55
CA GLY A 173 -9.88 15.66 -18.86
C GLY A 173 -10.95 15.92 -17.79
N ARG A 174 -11.68 14.88 -17.35
CA ARG A 174 -12.68 15.01 -16.28
C ARG A 174 -12.09 15.48 -14.94
N VAL A 175 -10.86 15.05 -14.62
CA VAL A 175 -10.15 15.53 -13.42
C VAL A 175 -9.79 17.01 -13.55
N ILE A 176 -9.39 17.44 -14.76
CA ILE A 176 -9.15 18.85 -15.08
C ILE A 176 -10.46 19.66 -14.95
N ASP A 177 -11.56 19.17 -15.49
CA ASP A 177 -12.87 19.85 -15.44
C ASP A 177 -13.33 20.03 -13.99
N HIS A 178 -13.21 18.98 -13.16
CA HIS A 178 -13.55 19.09 -11.74
C HIS A 178 -12.72 20.15 -11.00
N ALA A 179 -11.41 20.22 -11.27
CA ALA A 179 -10.55 21.25 -10.70
C ALA A 179 -10.94 22.65 -11.20
N ARG A 180 -11.33 22.80 -12.47
CA ARG A 180 -11.80 24.06 -13.03
C ARG A 180 -13.13 24.50 -12.44
N ASP A 181 -14.07 23.58 -12.24
CA ASP A 181 -15.37 23.87 -11.62
C ASP A 181 -15.20 24.39 -10.20
N TRP A 182 -14.29 23.79 -9.42
CA TRP A 182 -13.93 24.28 -8.08
C TRP A 182 -13.32 25.68 -8.14
N LEU A 183 -12.34 25.90 -9.02
CA LEU A 183 -11.69 27.21 -9.20
C LEU A 183 -12.68 28.29 -9.69
N ALA A 184 -13.71 27.92 -10.44
CA ALA A 184 -14.72 28.84 -10.96
C ALA A 184 -15.70 29.34 -9.87
N GLN A 185 -15.75 28.69 -8.69
CA GLN A 185 -16.66 29.08 -7.62
C GLN A 185 -16.38 30.53 -7.15
N PRO A 186 -17.43 31.35 -6.92
CA PRO A 186 -17.27 32.70 -6.39
C PRO A 186 -16.53 32.69 -5.06
N GLY A 187 -15.49 33.51 -4.94
CA GLY A 187 -14.71 33.62 -3.70
C GLY A 187 -13.70 32.50 -3.45
N CYS A 188 -13.54 31.54 -4.38
CA CYS A 188 -12.52 30.50 -4.27
C CYS A 188 -11.11 31.11 -4.13
N ARG A 189 -10.36 30.64 -3.12
CA ARG A 189 -8.98 31.04 -2.85
C ARG A 189 -8.09 29.81 -2.89
N VAL A 190 -7.08 29.84 -3.75
CA VAL A 190 -6.16 28.71 -3.92
C VAL A 190 -5.07 28.78 -2.85
N THR A 191 -4.93 27.73 -2.05
CA THR A 191 -3.78 27.56 -1.17
C THR A 191 -2.68 26.73 -1.84
N ALA A 192 -1.47 26.73 -1.26
CA ALA A 192 -0.39 25.88 -1.75
C ALA A 192 -0.73 24.38 -1.66
N ARG A 193 -1.52 23.97 -0.65
CA ARG A 193 -2.03 22.60 -0.56
C ARG A 193 -2.96 22.29 -1.72
N ASP A 194 -3.89 23.18 -2.04
CA ASP A 194 -4.84 22.98 -3.13
C ASP A 194 -4.12 22.90 -4.48
N LEU A 195 -3.17 23.82 -4.71
CA LEU A 195 -2.34 23.81 -5.92
C LEU A 195 -1.56 22.50 -6.04
N GLY A 196 -0.89 22.05 -4.98
CA GLY A 196 -0.18 20.78 -4.97
C GLY A 196 -1.09 19.57 -5.22
N ALA A 197 -2.29 19.57 -4.63
CA ALA A 197 -3.28 18.52 -4.82
C ALA A 197 -3.80 18.46 -6.26
N ILE A 198 -4.10 19.61 -6.87
CA ILE A 198 -4.54 19.73 -8.27
C ILE A 198 -3.45 19.22 -9.21
N MET A 199 -2.22 19.74 -9.09
CA MET A 199 -1.10 19.38 -9.97
C MET A 199 -0.80 17.88 -9.90
N LYS A 200 -0.80 17.32 -8.68
CA LYS A 200 -0.61 15.89 -8.46
C LYS A 200 -1.75 15.07 -9.10
N SER A 201 -3.00 15.43 -8.83
CA SER A 201 -4.15 14.64 -9.29
C SER A 201 -4.23 14.60 -10.81
N VAL A 202 -4.01 15.75 -11.47
CA VAL A 202 -3.99 15.85 -12.94
C VAL A 202 -2.77 15.13 -13.51
N GLY A 203 -1.57 15.32 -12.94
CA GLY A 203 -0.35 14.63 -13.38
C GLY A 203 -0.46 13.11 -13.29
N GLU A 204 -1.03 12.59 -12.20
CA GLU A 204 -1.30 11.16 -12.01
C GLU A 204 -2.36 10.65 -13.01
N ALA A 205 -3.43 11.38 -13.27
CA ALA A 205 -4.45 10.97 -14.23
C ALA A 205 -3.90 10.89 -15.66
N ILE A 206 -3.04 11.85 -16.06
CA ILE A 206 -2.32 11.82 -17.34
C ILE A 206 -1.37 10.63 -17.38
N HIS A 207 -0.65 10.37 -16.29
CA HIS A 207 0.27 9.24 -16.19
C HIS A 207 -0.48 7.90 -16.34
N LEU A 208 -1.59 7.71 -15.63
CA LEU A 208 -2.43 6.51 -15.75
C LEU A 208 -2.93 6.27 -17.18
N GLN A 209 -3.43 7.33 -17.83
CA GLN A 209 -3.86 7.26 -19.22
C GLN A 209 -2.70 6.91 -20.17
N THR A 210 -1.52 7.48 -19.94
CA THR A 210 -0.34 7.28 -20.78
C THR A 210 0.29 5.90 -20.58
N VAL A 211 0.37 5.41 -19.34
CA VAL A 211 0.90 4.08 -19.05
C VAL A 211 -0.05 2.99 -19.51
N GLY A 212 -1.37 3.23 -19.45
CA GLY A 212 -2.37 2.30 -19.97
C GLY A 212 -2.21 1.96 -21.45
N THR A 213 -1.66 2.88 -22.26
CA THR A 213 -1.44 2.67 -23.70
C THR A 213 -0.11 2.00 -24.03
N LEU A 214 0.86 2.01 -23.11
CA LEU A 214 2.20 1.44 -23.33
C LEU A 214 2.25 -0.09 -23.14
N GLY A 215 1.22 -0.68 -22.52
CA GLY A 215 1.22 -2.08 -22.15
C GLY A 215 2.31 -2.43 -21.13
N ALA A 216 2.37 -3.69 -20.70
CA ALA A 216 3.39 -4.12 -19.75
C ALA A 216 4.78 -4.21 -20.41
N SER A 217 5.75 -3.49 -19.84
CA SER A 217 7.15 -3.42 -20.30
C SER A 217 7.75 -4.81 -20.59
N ARG A 218 8.40 -4.93 -21.75
CA ARG A 218 9.14 -6.11 -22.24
C ARG A 218 10.66 -5.98 -22.14
N GLU A 219 11.14 -4.91 -21.51
CA GLU A 219 12.59 -4.74 -21.34
C GLU A 219 13.16 -5.88 -20.50
N GLU A 220 14.36 -6.31 -20.90
CA GLU A 220 15.11 -7.35 -20.21
C GLU A 220 15.26 -6.99 -18.72
N ARG A 221 14.98 -7.97 -17.86
CA ARG A 221 15.10 -7.80 -16.41
C ARG A 221 16.50 -8.24 -15.98
N THR A 222 17.38 -7.28 -15.78
CA THR A 222 18.77 -7.53 -15.34
C THR A 222 18.92 -7.77 -13.83
N ALA A 223 17.86 -7.52 -13.04
CA ALA A 223 17.88 -7.77 -11.61
C ALA A 223 17.62 -9.26 -11.30
N GLY A 224 18.38 -9.82 -10.35
CA GLY A 224 18.22 -11.20 -9.89
C GLY A 224 16.82 -11.47 -9.33
N ARG A 225 16.31 -12.69 -9.51
CA ARG A 225 14.92 -13.07 -9.23
C ARG A 225 14.74 -13.54 -7.79
N MET A 226 13.56 -13.27 -7.23
CA MET A 226 13.29 -13.56 -5.82
C MET A 226 12.77 -15.00 -5.65
N PRO A 227 13.00 -15.65 -4.48
CA PRO A 227 12.56 -17.01 -4.20
C PRO A 227 11.11 -17.32 -4.59
N MET A 228 10.14 -16.51 -4.13
CA MET A 228 8.72 -16.72 -4.43
C MET A 228 8.41 -16.68 -5.94
N GLU A 229 9.09 -15.81 -6.70
CA GLU A 229 8.95 -15.73 -8.15
C GLU A 229 9.52 -16.98 -8.85
N CYS A 230 10.66 -17.48 -8.41
CA CYS A 230 11.26 -18.71 -8.95
C CYS A 230 10.40 -19.94 -8.64
N MET A 231 9.89 -20.05 -7.40
CA MET A 231 9.01 -21.16 -7.00
C MET A 231 7.67 -21.15 -7.77
N THR A 232 7.11 -19.96 -8.02
CA THR A 232 5.91 -19.82 -8.84
C THR A 232 6.18 -20.21 -10.30
N HIS A 233 7.34 -19.82 -10.87
CA HIS A 233 7.72 -20.24 -12.22
C HIS A 233 7.87 -21.77 -12.29
N LEU A 234 8.59 -22.38 -11.35
CA LEU A 234 8.73 -23.83 -11.25
C LEU A 234 7.36 -24.52 -11.19
N GLY A 235 6.48 -24.08 -10.28
CA GLY A 235 5.13 -24.63 -10.14
C GLY A 235 4.29 -24.54 -11.42
N HIS A 236 4.40 -23.42 -12.15
CA HIS A 236 3.72 -23.24 -13.43
C HIS A 236 4.20 -24.27 -14.48
N GLN A 237 5.51 -24.49 -14.55
CA GLN A 237 6.13 -25.41 -15.52
C GLN A 237 5.92 -26.88 -15.16
N ILE A 238 5.92 -27.23 -13.86
CA ILE A 238 5.52 -28.57 -13.40
C ILE A 238 4.11 -28.90 -13.91
N ARG A 239 3.16 -27.98 -13.73
CA ARG A 239 1.78 -28.16 -14.19
C ARG A 239 1.66 -28.29 -15.71
N ALA A 240 2.50 -27.58 -16.47
CA ALA A 240 2.57 -27.74 -17.92
C ALA A 240 3.11 -29.13 -18.31
N ALA A 241 4.21 -29.56 -17.72
CA ALA A 241 4.85 -30.85 -17.98
C ALA A 241 3.94 -32.05 -17.64
N MET A 242 3.07 -31.93 -16.63
CA MET A 242 2.11 -32.98 -16.27
C MET A 242 1.16 -33.38 -17.42
N ARG A 243 0.92 -32.49 -18.38
CA ARG A 243 0.00 -32.73 -19.52
C ARG A 243 0.54 -33.76 -20.51
N THR A 244 1.87 -33.84 -20.66
CA THR A 244 2.55 -34.72 -21.62
C THR A 244 3.34 -35.85 -20.96
N ALA A 245 3.47 -35.82 -19.63
CA ALA A 245 4.17 -36.83 -18.83
C ALA A 245 3.49 -38.21 -18.87
N ASP A 246 4.33 -39.26 -18.87
CA ASP A 246 3.89 -40.64 -18.65
C ASP A 246 3.37 -40.86 -17.20
N PRO A 247 2.76 -42.02 -16.86
CA PRO A 247 2.21 -42.25 -15.51
C PRO A 247 3.22 -42.13 -14.36
N VAL A 248 4.47 -42.57 -14.56
CA VAL A 248 5.53 -42.54 -13.54
C VAL A 248 5.99 -41.09 -13.33
N GLN A 249 6.27 -40.39 -14.43
CA GLN A 249 6.61 -38.97 -14.43
C GLN A 249 5.48 -38.13 -13.83
N ARG A 250 4.22 -38.41 -14.15
CA ARG A 250 3.07 -37.68 -13.62
C ARG A 250 2.95 -37.81 -12.11
N ARG A 251 3.21 -39.00 -11.54
CA ARG A 251 3.25 -39.20 -10.08
C ARG A 251 4.39 -38.42 -9.44
N TYR A 252 5.58 -38.44 -10.05
CA TYR A 252 6.71 -37.64 -9.58
C TYR A 252 6.39 -36.13 -9.60
N LEU A 253 5.87 -35.63 -10.72
CA LEU A 253 5.48 -34.23 -10.89
C LEU A 253 4.38 -33.78 -9.93
N HIS A 254 3.41 -34.66 -9.64
CA HIS A 254 2.39 -34.39 -8.64
C HIS A 254 3.01 -34.15 -7.25
N ASN A 255 3.91 -35.04 -6.82
CA ASN A 255 4.59 -34.91 -5.53
C ASN A 255 5.50 -33.67 -5.49
N LEU A 256 6.23 -33.40 -6.57
CA LEU A 256 7.07 -32.22 -6.70
C LEU A 256 6.24 -30.92 -6.67
N GLY A 257 5.08 -30.90 -7.34
CA GLY A 257 4.16 -29.77 -7.31
C GLY A 257 3.58 -29.53 -5.91
N ALA A 258 3.22 -30.59 -5.19
CA ALA A 258 2.75 -30.52 -3.81
C ALA A 258 3.84 -30.00 -2.86
N GLU A 259 5.08 -30.48 -2.99
CA GLU A 259 6.21 -29.99 -2.18
C GLU A 259 6.56 -28.53 -2.50
N THR A 260 6.52 -28.14 -3.77
CA THR A 260 6.72 -26.74 -4.20
C THR A 260 5.68 -25.82 -3.56
N MET A 261 4.40 -26.20 -3.59
CA MET A 261 3.33 -25.46 -2.91
C MET A 261 3.51 -25.45 -1.39
N GLY A 262 3.87 -26.60 -0.80
CA GLY A 262 4.12 -26.73 0.64
C GLY A 262 5.20 -25.77 1.12
N ARG A 263 6.34 -25.69 0.42
CA ARG A 263 7.42 -24.74 0.75
C ARG A 263 6.98 -23.28 0.67
N VAL A 264 6.13 -22.94 -0.30
CA VAL A 264 5.55 -21.60 -0.39
C VAL A 264 4.67 -21.31 0.82
N LEU A 265 3.79 -22.24 1.22
CA LEU A 265 2.89 -22.07 2.36
C LEU A 265 3.63 -22.03 3.70
N ARG A 266 4.74 -22.76 3.84
CA ARG A 266 5.61 -22.74 5.03
C ARG A 266 6.56 -21.54 5.06
N HIS A 267 6.68 -20.81 3.95
CA HIS A 267 7.69 -19.77 3.74
C HIS A 267 9.12 -20.27 3.94
N ASP A 268 9.39 -21.50 3.46
CA ASP A 268 10.74 -22.07 3.35
C ASP A 268 11.52 -21.45 2.18
N LEU A 269 11.41 -20.13 2.02
CA LEU A 269 11.77 -19.36 0.84
C LEU A 269 12.95 -18.41 1.09
N SER A 270 13.85 -18.75 2.02
CA SER A 270 15.13 -18.06 2.09
C SER A 270 15.94 -18.30 0.81
N PHE A 271 16.86 -17.40 0.49
CA PHE A 271 17.67 -17.46 -0.73
C PHE A 271 18.41 -18.82 -0.81
N ALA A 272 19.13 -19.18 0.26
CA ALA A 272 19.87 -20.43 0.34
C ALA A 272 18.95 -21.67 0.32
N SER A 273 17.87 -21.67 1.10
CA SER A 273 16.90 -22.79 1.11
C SER A 273 16.33 -23.07 -0.28
N THR A 274 15.97 -22.00 -0.99
CA THR A 274 15.35 -22.10 -2.31
C THR A 274 16.36 -22.56 -3.36
N GLN A 275 17.60 -22.05 -3.32
CA GLN A 275 18.67 -22.50 -4.22
C GLN A 275 18.98 -23.99 -4.02
N ASN A 276 19.10 -24.45 -2.77
CA ASN A 276 19.33 -25.85 -2.45
C ASN A 276 18.18 -26.74 -2.96
N PHE A 277 16.94 -26.33 -2.72
CA PHE A 277 15.77 -27.05 -3.23
C PHE A 277 15.79 -27.12 -4.77
N LEU A 278 16.10 -26.03 -5.46
CA LEU A 278 16.17 -26.03 -6.93
C LEU A 278 17.27 -26.94 -7.48
N GLN A 279 18.40 -27.09 -6.77
CA GLN A 279 19.44 -28.07 -7.11
C GLN A 279 18.93 -29.51 -6.92
N GLU A 280 18.19 -29.79 -5.85
CA GLU A 280 17.57 -31.10 -5.63
C GLU A 280 16.54 -31.41 -6.73
N VAL A 281 15.71 -30.43 -7.10
CA VAL A 281 14.73 -30.53 -8.19
C VAL A 281 15.42 -30.79 -9.52
N GLN A 282 16.51 -30.08 -9.83
CA GLN A 282 17.30 -30.30 -11.03
C GLN A 282 17.77 -31.76 -11.11
N ALA A 283 18.42 -32.26 -10.05
CA ALA A 283 18.92 -33.63 -10.01
C ALA A 283 17.78 -34.66 -10.07
N GLY A 284 16.65 -34.40 -9.40
CA GLY A 284 15.47 -35.26 -9.43
C GLY A 284 14.83 -35.34 -10.82
N CYS A 285 14.66 -34.21 -11.49
CA CYS A 285 14.13 -34.13 -12.85
C CYS A 285 15.05 -34.81 -13.87
N GLN A 286 16.38 -34.70 -13.74
CA GLN A 286 17.33 -35.44 -14.58
C GLN A 286 17.12 -36.96 -14.46
N ARG A 287 17.04 -37.48 -13.23
CA ARG A 287 16.80 -38.91 -12.98
C ARG A 287 15.44 -39.39 -13.51
N ALA A 288 14.44 -38.51 -13.51
CA ALA A 288 13.09 -38.82 -14.01
C ALA A 288 12.93 -38.64 -15.54
N GLY A 289 14.00 -38.30 -16.27
CA GLY A 289 13.94 -38.04 -17.72
C GLY A 289 13.23 -36.75 -18.11
N LEU A 290 13.08 -35.80 -17.16
CA LEU A 290 12.41 -34.51 -17.34
C LEU A 290 13.45 -33.40 -17.63
N GLY A 291 14.20 -33.55 -18.73
CA GLY A 291 15.36 -32.70 -19.05
C GLY A 291 15.08 -31.19 -19.03
N ALA A 292 14.02 -30.75 -19.72
CA ALA A 292 13.66 -29.33 -19.79
C ALA A 292 13.34 -28.71 -18.41
N LEU A 293 12.69 -29.48 -17.51
CA LEU A 293 12.43 -29.03 -16.14
C LEU A 293 13.71 -29.00 -15.30
N ALA A 294 14.65 -29.92 -15.55
CA ALA A 294 15.94 -29.90 -14.87
C ALA A 294 16.77 -28.67 -15.26
N GLU A 295 16.83 -28.35 -16.55
CA GLU A 295 17.50 -27.15 -17.07
C GLU A 295 16.89 -25.90 -16.45
N LEU A 296 15.55 -25.78 -16.49
CA LEU A 296 14.83 -24.69 -15.84
C LEU A 296 15.19 -24.57 -14.35
N ALA A 297 15.19 -25.66 -13.59
CA ALA A 297 15.49 -25.60 -12.16
C ALA A 297 16.91 -25.06 -11.89
N GLY A 298 17.89 -25.47 -12.70
CA GLY A 298 19.25 -24.92 -12.64
C GLY A 298 19.30 -23.42 -12.98
N GLU A 299 18.60 -23.01 -14.04
CA GLU A 299 18.48 -21.59 -14.42
C GLU A 299 17.85 -20.76 -13.30
N LEU A 300 16.73 -21.21 -12.75
CA LEU A 300 16.04 -20.54 -11.65
C LEU A 300 16.95 -20.39 -10.43
N GLY A 301 17.73 -21.42 -10.08
CA GLY A 301 18.67 -21.38 -8.96
C GLY A 301 19.78 -20.35 -9.17
N SER A 302 20.33 -20.26 -10.38
CA SER A 302 21.38 -19.29 -10.74
C SER A 302 20.88 -17.85 -10.85
N GLN A 303 19.59 -17.64 -11.10
CA GLN A 303 18.96 -16.32 -11.14
C GLN A 303 18.65 -15.74 -9.75
N ILE A 304 18.61 -16.58 -8.71
CA ILE A 304 18.45 -16.12 -7.33
C ILE A 304 19.79 -15.52 -6.85
N PRO A 305 19.80 -14.28 -6.31
CA PRO A 305 21.02 -13.69 -5.75
C PRO A 305 21.63 -14.55 -4.64
N SER A 306 22.87 -14.26 -4.26
CA SER A 306 23.47 -14.86 -3.08
C SER A 306 22.84 -14.30 -1.79
N ALA A 307 22.81 -15.09 -0.72
CA ALA A 307 22.10 -14.76 0.51
C ALA A 307 22.61 -13.47 1.19
N ASP A 308 23.90 -13.16 1.05
CA ASP A 308 24.53 -11.92 1.54
C ASP A 308 23.99 -10.65 0.86
N LYS A 309 23.31 -10.78 -0.28
CA LYS A 309 22.70 -9.67 -1.03
C LYS A 309 21.21 -9.47 -0.76
N ALA A 310 20.61 -10.19 0.19
CA ALA A 310 19.18 -10.06 0.48
C ALA A 310 18.74 -8.61 0.77
N GLY A 311 19.58 -7.85 1.49
CA GLY A 311 19.33 -6.44 1.81
C GLY A 311 19.25 -5.54 0.57
N ASP A 312 20.06 -5.81 -0.46
CA ASP A 312 20.10 -5.04 -1.71
C ASP A 312 18.83 -5.23 -2.56
N HIS A 313 18.02 -6.23 -2.22
CA HIS A 313 16.81 -6.62 -2.94
C HIS A 313 15.51 -6.38 -2.15
N ALA A 314 15.55 -5.62 -1.06
CA ALA A 314 14.41 -5.36 -0.18
C ALA A 314 13.15 -4.89 -0.94
N THR A 315 13.28 -4.00 -1.93
CA THR A 315 12.14 -3.54 -2.75
C THR A 315 11.50 -4.66 -3.56
N ARG A 316 12.29 -5.59 -4.11
CA ARG A 316 11.77 -6.74 -4.87
C ARG A 316 11.16 -7.79 -3.96
N LEU A 317 11.78 -8.05 -2.82
CA LEU A 317 11.23 -8.93 -1.79
C LEU A 317 9.90 -8.40 -1.26
N HIS A 318 9.76 -7.07 -1.13
CA HIS A 318 8.51 -6.44 -0.72
C HIS A 318 7.43 -6.48 -1.81
N ASP A 319 7.84 -6.33 -3.07
CA ASP A 319 6.91 -6.37 -4.21
C ASP A 319 6.12 -7.68 -4.18
N ASN A 320 6.81 -8.82 -4.10
CA ASN A 320 6.24 -10.16 -3.85
C ASN A 320 4.88 -10.41 -4.53
N ILE A 321 4.81 -10.12 -5.82
CA ILE A 321 3.56 -10.16 -6.59
C ILE A 321 2.82 -11.50 -6.45
N TYR A 322 3.54 -12.62 -6.42
CA TYR A 322 2.94 -13.95 -6.36
C TYR A 322 2.57 -14.39 -4.95
N GLY A 323 3.31 -13.97 -3.90
CA GLY A 323 2.88 -14.19 -2.52
C GLY A 323 1.62 -13.39 -2.20
N ARG A 324 1.56 -12.13 -2.62
CA ARG A 324 0.35 -11.29 -2.51
C ARG A 324 -0.83 -11.86 -3.27
N ALA A 325 -0.59 -12.39 -4.48
CA ALA A 325 -1.61 -13.05 -5.28
C ALA A 325 -2.17 -14.30 -4.57
N MET A 326 -1.29 -15.13 -4.00
CA MET A 326 -1.66 -16.32 -3.24
C MET A 326 -2.58 -15.98 -2.06
N GLU A 327 -2.17 -15.05 -1.19
CA GLU A 327 -2.98 -14.64 -0.04
C GLU A 327 -4.31 -14.00 -0.45
N THR A 328 -4.28 -13.17 -1.51
CA THR A 328 -5.46 -12.50 -2.03
C THR A 328 -6.51 -13.51 -2.49
N VAL A 329 -6.12 -14.51 -3.28
CA VAL A 329 -7.08 -15.52 -3.76
C VAL A 329 -7.52 -16.44 -2.65
N LEU A 330 -6.61 -16.87 -1.76
CA LEU A 330 -6.95 -17.71 -0.62
C LEU A 330 -8.06 -17.06 0.22
N MET A 331 -7.90 -15.78 0.55
CA MET A 331 -8.87 -15.06 1.36
C MET A 331 -10.15 -14.72 0.58
N ALA A 332 -10.06 -14.46 -0.73
CA ALA A 332 -11.25 -14.34 -1.56
C ALA A 332 -12.09 -15.62 -1.59
N GLU A 333 -11.45 -16.79 -1.68
CA GLU A 333 -12.16 -18.08 -1.64
C GLU A 333 -12.80 -18.36 -0.27
N LEU A 334 -12.11 -18.04 0.82
CA LEU A 334 -12.67 -18.15 2.17
C LEU A 334 -13.80 -17.15 2.43
N VAL A 335 -13.77 -15.95 1.84
CA VAL A 335 -14.90 -15.02 1.90
C VAL A 335 -16.07 -15.51 1.04
N ARG A 336 -15.79 -16.07 -0.14
CA ARG A 336 -16.83 -16.67 -0.99
C ARG A 336 -17.53 -17.84 -0.31
N GLN A 337 -16.78 -18.64 0.44
CA GLN A 337 -17.28 -19.82 1.14
C GLN A 337 -16.66 -19.92 2.55
N PRO A 338 -17.17 -19.14 3.54
CA PRO A 338 -16.60 -19.13 4.88
C PRO A 338 -16.79 -20.47 5.58
N PRO A 339 -15.77 -20.98 6.31
CA PRO A 339 -15.97 -22.10 7.21
C PRO A 339 -17.04 -21.77 8.25
N ALA A 340 -17.97 -22.70 8.51
CA ALA A 340 -19.07 -22.46 9.45
C ALA A 340 -18.58 -22.16 10.87
N SER A 341 -17.45 -22.73 11.30
CA SER A 341 -16.83 -22.45 12.60
C SER A 341 -16.33 -21.00 12.72
N VAL A 342 -15.84 -20.41 11.63
CA VAL A 342 -15.48 -18.99 11.58
C VAL A 342 -16.73 -18.13 11.76
N GLY A 343 -17.83 -18.46 11.08
CA GLY A 343 -19.12 -17.78 11.28
C GLY A 343 -19.56 -17.80 12.75
N ALA A 344 -19.50 -18.97 13.41
CA ALA A 344 -19.83 -19.09 14.82
C ALA A 344 -18.92 -18.26 15.75
N ALA A 345 -17.62 -18.18 15.44
CA ALA A 345 -16.69 -17.33 16.17
C ALA A 345 -17.00 -15.83 15.97
N MET A 346 -17.37 -15.42 14.75
CA MET A 346 -17.81 -14.05 14.45
C MET A 346 -19.11 -13.71 15.20
N ASP A 347 -20.08 -14.63 15.27
CA ASP A 347 -21.31 -14.44 16.04
C ASP A 347 -21.03 -14.25 17.53
N ALA A 348 -20.13 -15.05 18.11
CA ALA A 348 -19.72 -14.90 19.51
C ALA A 348 -19.06 -13.53 19.77
N MET A 349 -18.22 -13.07 18.84
CA MET A 349 -17.59 -11.75 18.91
C MET A 349 -18.63 -10.62 18.78
N ALA A 350 -19.58 -10.73 17.84
CA ALA A 350 -20.65 -9.76 17.66
C ALA A 350 -21.51 -9.62 18.92
N GLN A 351 -21.84 -10.75 19.55
CA GLN A 351 -22.59 -10.78 20.81
C GLN A 351 -21.83 -10.10 21.96
N GLN A 352 -20.51 -10.31 22.07
CA GLN A 352 -19.69 -9.59 23.05
C GLN A 352 -19.70 -8.07 22.82
N LEU A 353 -19.65 -7.61 21.57
CA LEU A 353 -19.75 -6.19 21.24
C LEU A 353 -21.12 -5.62 21.61
N LEU A 354 -22.20 -6.36 21.33
CA LEU A 354 -23.56 -5.97 21.67
C LEU A 354 -23.73 -5.82 23.18
N GLU A 355 -23.31 -6.81 23.96
CA GLU A 355 -23.38 -6.74 25.43
C GLU A 355 -22.58 -5.56 26.00
N THR A 356 -21.39 -5.30 25.42
CA THR A 356 -20.53 -4.18 25.85
C THR A 356 -21.19 -2.84 25.55
N LEU A 357 -21.87 -2.72 24.40
CA LEU A 357 -22.66 -1.54 24.05
C LEU A 357 -23.86 -1.39 24.99
N GLU A 358 -24.59 -2.46 25.27
CA GLU A 358 -25.81 -2.44 26.09
C GLU A 358 -25.55 -2.15 27.57
N ALA A 359 -24.33 -2.38 28.05
CA ALA A 359 -23.90 -2.00 29.40
C ALA A 359 -23.71 -0.48 29.59
N LEU A 360 -23.81 0.32 28.52
CA LEU A 360 -23.77 1.78 28.59
C LEU A 360 -25.15 2.39 28.90
N THR A 361 -25.15 3.65 29.33
CA THR A 361 -26.40 4.43 29.41
C THR A 361 -27.03 4.59 28.03
N PRO A 362 -28.36 4.72 27.89
CA PRO A 362 -29.01 4.92 26.59
C PRO A 362 -28.38 6.06 25.76
N ASP A 363 -28.11 7.20 26.40
CA ASP A 363 -27.45 8.34 25.74
C ASP A 363 -26.07 8.00 25.20
N ASP A 364 -25.28 7.22 25.95
CA ASP A 364 -23.94 6.83 25.52
C ASP A 364 -23.98 5.75 24.43
N GLN A 365 -24.99 4.88 24.42
CA GLN A 365 -25.22 3.93 23.33
C GLN A 365 -25.43 4.68 22.00
N GLU A 366 -26.30 5.69 22.00
CA GLU A 366 -26.56 6.51 20.79
C GLU A 366 -25.31 7.28 20.35
N LYS A 367 -24.55 7.87 21.29
CA LYS A 367 -23.29 8.56 20.97
C LYS A 367 -22.26 7.62 20.36
N VAL A 368 -22.08 6.42 20.92
CA VAL A 368 -21.15 5.41 20.37
C VAL A 368 -21.60 5.01 18.97
N ALA A 369 -22.89 4.69 18.79
CA ALA A 369 -23.43 4.29 17.49
C ALA A 369 -23.21 5.37 16.43
N GLY A 370 -23.49 6.65 16.75
CA GLY A 370 -23.24 7.78 15.85
C GLY A 370 -21.75 7.93 15.48
N ARG A 371 -20.84 7.82 16.45
CA ARG A 371 -19.39 7.91 16.19
C ARG A 371 -18.83 6.73 15.38
N VAL A 372 -19.41 5.55 15.54
CA VAL A 372 -19.05 4.38 14.72
C VAL A 372 -19.60 4.56 13.31
N LEU A 373 -20.83 5.06 13.17
CA LEU A 373 -21.43 5.39 11.88
C LEU A 373 -20.57 6.40 11.10
N GLU A 374 -20.10 7.47 11.75
CA GLU A 374 -19.15 8.43 11.17
C GLU A 374 -17.90 7.74 10.62
N MET A 375 -17.30 6.81 11.39
CA MET A 375 -16.13 6.06 10.94
C MET A 375 -16.42 5.10 9.78
N VAL A 376 -17.63 4.54 9.71
CA VAL A 376 -18.03 3.64 8.61
C VAL A 376 -18.28 4.45 7.34
N GLN A 377 -18.94 5.60 7.45
CA GLN A 377 -19.21 6.50 6.31
C GLN A 377 -17.93 7.17 5.78
N ALA A 378 -17.00 7.55 6.65
CA ALA A 378 -15.77 8.26 6.25
C ALA A 378 -14.77 7.38 5.49
N GLU A 379 -14.77 6.06 5.71
CA GLU A 379 -13.83 5.12 5.07
C GLU A 379 -14.58 3.87 4.62
N ARG A 380 -15.45 4.05 3.62
CA ARG A 380 -16.25 3.00 2.99
C ARG A 380 -15.35 1.93 2.37
N ARG A 381 -15.71 0.67 2.58
CA ARG A 381 -14.94 -0.50 2.11
C ARG A 381 -15.52 -1.07 0.83
N SER A 382 -14.65 -1.65 0.01
CA SER A 382 -14.98 -2.13 -1.34
C SER A 382 -15.97 -3.30 -1.36
N TRP A 383 -16.04 -4.06 -0.26
CA TRP A 383 -16.95 -5.20 -0.04
C TRP A 383 -18.18 -4.82 0.80
N GLN A 384 -18.29 -3.58 1.28
CA GLN A 384 -19.27 -3.20 2.31
C GLN A 384 -20.73 -3.49 1.87
N THR A 385 -21.05 -3.23 0.61
CA THR A 385 -22.38 -3.46 0.03
C THR A 385 -22.77 -4.93 -0.05
N GLU A 386 -21.82 -5.84 0.08
CA GLU A 386 -22.05 -7.29 0.09
C GLU A 386 -22.53 -7.79 1.46
N SER A 387 -22.46 -6.95 2.51
CA SER A 387 -23.13 -7.16 3.79
C SER A 387 -24.34 -6.22 3.90
N PRO A 388 -25.57 -6.68 3.59
CA PRO A 388 -26.76 -5.83 3.59
C PRO A 388 -27.03 -5.13 4.91
N LYS A 389 -26.65 -5.76 6.04
CA LYS A 389 -26.86 -5.20 7.39
C LYS A 389 -25.85 -4.11 7.71
N LEU A 390 -24.58 -4.30 7.31
CA LEU A 390 -23.58 -3.26 7.44
C LEU A 390 -23.92 -2.06 6.56
N GLU A 391 -24.42 -2.32 5.34
CA GLU A 391 -24.90 -1.24 4.47
C GLU A 391 -26.12 -0.53 5.05
N ALA A 392 -27.09 -1.27 5.60
CA ALA A 392 -28.24 -0.67 6.29
C ALA A 392 -27.80 0.22 7.47
N PHE A 393 -26.78 -0.20 8.24
CA PHE A 393 -26.20 0.64 9.28
C PHE A 393 -25.51 1.87 8.69
N ALA A 394 -24.69 1.72 7.64
CA ALA A 394 -23.97 2.81 7.00
C ALA A 394 -24.91 3.88 6.39
N GLN A 395 -26.14 3.51 6.02
CA GLN A 395 -27.16 4.40 5.47
C GLN A 395 -28.19 4.88 6.52
N ALA A 396 -28.08 4.44 7.78
CA ALA A 396 -29.03 4.80 8.81
C ALA A 396 -28.94 6.29 9.17
N PRO A 397 -30.08 6.97 9.45
CA PRO A 397 -30.07 8.27 10.10
C PRO A 397 -29.37 8.22 11.47
N TYR A 398 -28.78 9.34 11.88
CA TYR A 398 -28.15 9.49 13.20
C TYR A 398 -29.16 9.35 14.36
N GLY A 399 -28.64 9.16 15.57
CA GLY A 399 -29.45 9.02 16.79
C GLY A 399 -29.97 7.59 16.99
N ALA A 400 -31.23 7.47 17.42
CA ALA A 400 -31.86 6.18 17.73
C ALA A 400 -31.89 5.20 16.54
N ASP A 401 -31.96 5.70 15.30
CA ASP A 401 -31.96 4.86 14.10
C ASP A 401 -30.61 4.18 13.86
N ALA A 402 -29.50 4.93 13.97
CA ALA A 402 -28.15 4.38 13.90
C ALA A 402 -27.92 3.33 14.99
N LEU A 403 -28.37 3.60 16.22
CA LEU A 403 -28.27 2.64 17.32
C LEU A 403 -29.05 1.36 17.03
N ARG A 404 -30.30 1.48 16.57
CA ARG A 404 -31.15 0.35 16.21
C ARG A 404 -30.55 -0.49 15.08
N ALA A 405 -30.02 0.16 14.04
CA ALA A 405 -29.36 -0.52 12.93
C ALA A 405 -28.08 -1.24 13.39
N LEU A 406 -27.26 -0.60 14.24
CA LEU A 406 -26.06 -1.22 14.82
C LEU A 406 -26.41 -2.45 15.67
N LYS A 407 -27.39 -2.34 16.57
CA LYS A 407 -27.86 -3.48 17.38
C LYS A 407 -28.39 -4.62 16.51
N SER A 408 -29.15 -4.28 15.46
CA SER A 408 -29.65 -5.26 14.49
C SER A 408 -28.52 -5.98 13.75
N LEU A 409 -27.45 -5.26 13.39
CA LEU A 409 -26.26 -5.83 12.77
C LEU A 409 -25.51 -6.78 13.71
N LEU A 410 -25.34 -6.41 14.99
CA LEU A 410 -24.60 -7.21 15.98
C LEU A 410 -25.38 -8.41 16.54
N SER A 411 -26.71 -8.37 16.53
CA SER A 411 -27.57 -9.42 17.11
C SER A 411 -27.89 -10.56 16.15
N GLN A 412 -27.62 -10.40 14.86
CA GLN A 412 -27.98 -11.39 13.86
C GLN A 412 -26.77 -12.22 13.41
N PRO A 413 -26.95 -13.53 13.16
CA PRO A 413 -25.87 -14.39 12.69
C PRO A 413 -25.23 -13.91 11.37
N ALA A 414 -23.93 -14.14 11.24
CA ALA A 414 -23.17 -13.96 10.01
C ALA A 414 -23.57 -15.03 8.98
N ARG A 415 -24.19 -14.63 7.88
CA ARG A 415 -24.76 -15.57 6.89
C ARG A 415 -23.87 -15.82 5.68
N ASN A 416 -22.90 -14.94 5.44
CA ASN A 416 -22.00 -14.99 4.30
C ASN A 416 -20.62 -14.45 4.70
N GLY A 417 -19.66 -14.48 3.78
CA GLY A 417 -18.31 -13.98 4.05
C GLY A 417 -18.26 -12.50 4.38
N ALA A 418 -19.04 -11.65 3.69
CA ALA A 418 -19.06 -10.21 3.96
C ALA A 418 -19.56 -9.89 5.37
N ASP A 419 -20.55 -10.63 5.89
CA ASP A 419 -20.97 -10.54 7.29
C ASP A 419 -19.84 -10.98 8.23
N CYS A 420 -19.08 -12.01 7.87
CA CYS A 420 -17.89 -12.41 8.64
C CYS A 420 -16.83 -11.31 8.65
N LEU A 421 -16.63 -10.58 7.54
CA LEU A 421 -15.70 -9.43 7.48
C LEU A 421 -16.18 -8.24 8.33
N ALA A 422 -17.50 -8.03 8.40
CA ALA A 422 -18.10 -6.94 9.14
C ALA A 422 -17.78 -7.01 10.65
N ILE A 423 -17.68 -8.21 11.23
CA ILE A 423 -17.48 -8.34 12.68
C ILE A 423 -16.09 -7.86 13.14
N PRO A 424 -14.95 -8.30 12.59
CA PRO A 424 -13.64 -7.76 12.97
C PRO A 424 -13.52 -6.27 12.63
N TYR A 425 -14.12 -5.83 11.51
CA TYR A 425 -14.19 -4.42 11.13
C TYR A 425 -14.89 -3.56 12.20
N LEU A 426 -16.06 -4.01 12.68
CA LEU A 426 -16.80 -3.35 13.75
C LEU A 426 -16.09 -3.49 15.09
N THR A 427 -15.45 -4.63 15.37
CA THR A 427 -14.68 -4.86 16.60
C THR A 427 -13.66 -3.75 16.80
N VAL A 428 -12.90 -3.40 15.75
CA VAL A 428 -11.93 -2.31 15.81
C VAL A 428 -12.61 -0.96 16.05
N LYS A 429 -13.61 -0.60 15.24
CA LYS A 429 -14.25 0.72 15.34
C LYS A 429 -15.00 0.94 16.65
N LEU A 430 -15.77 -0.05 17.10
CA LEU A 430 -16.48 0.00 18.37
C LEU A 430 -15.50 0.10 19.53
N SER A 431 -14.46 -0.73 19.56
CA SER A 431 -13.47 -0.66 20.64
C SER A 431 -12.81 0.71 20.75
N LEU A 432 -12.44 1.33 19.62
CA LEU A 432 -11.86 2.67 19.59
C LEU A 432 -12.83 3.77 20.04
N LYS A 433 -14.13 3.64 19.75
CA LYS A 433 -15.14 4.64 20.14
C LYS A 433 -15.66 4.46 21.56
N LEU A 434 -15.73 3.22 22.03
CA LEU A 434 -15.98 2.90 23.44
C LEU A 434 -14.90 3.54 24.32
N ASP A 435 -13.62 3.41 23.95
CA ASP A 435 -12.48 3.96 24.72
C ASP A 435 -12.55 5.48 24.99
N GLN A 436 -13.31 6.22 24.19
CA GLN A 436 -13.50 7.66 24.36
C GLN A 436 -14.63 8.04 25.33
N ILE A 437 -15.46 7.07 25.74
CA ILE A 437 -16.64 7.27 26.61
C ILE A 437 -16.50 6.39 27.85
N ARG A 438 -16.42 5.07 27.64
CA ARG A 438 -16.12 4.07 28.65
C ARG A 438 -15.27 2.98 27.99
N PRO A 439 -13.97 2.85 28.37
CA PRO A 439 -13.08 1.82 27.84
C PRO A 439 -13.71 0.44 27.79
N ALA A 440 -13.71 -0.16 26.60
CA ALA A 440 -14.05 -1.56 26.47
C ALA A 440 -13.06 -2.39 27.32
N PRO A 441 -13.50 -3.46 28.01
CA PRO A 441 -12.68 -4.16 29.00
C PRO A 441 -11.33 -4.67 28.49
N TRP A 442 -11.22 -4.94 27.19
CA TRP A 442 -9.99 -5.43 26.56
C TRP A 442 -9.03 -4.32 26.10
N MET A 443 -9.48 -3.07 25.99
CA MET A 443 -8.70 -2.00 25.35
C MET A 443 -7.48 -1.56 26.17
N ALA A 444 -7.53 -1.64 27.50
CA ALA A 444 -6.36 -1.30 28.32
C ALA A 444 -5.15 -2.19 27.99
N ALA A 445 -5.37 -3.52 27.92
CA ALA A 445 -4.35 -4.48 27.54
C ALA A 445 -3.92 -4.32 26.06
N ALA A 446 -4.89 -4.10 25.17
CA ALA A 446 -4.61 -3.89 23.75
C ALA A 446 -3.75 -2.65 23.51
N ASN A 447 -4.05 -1.52 24.15
CA ASN A 447 -3.32 -0.27 24.02
C ASN A 447 -1.90 -0.37 24.61
N ALA A 448 -1.73 -1.07 25.73
CA ALA A 448 -0.41 -1.33 26.31
C ALA A 448 0.45 -2.18 25.36
N ASN A 449 -0.09 -3.28 24.81
CA ASN A 449 0.61 -4.11 23.84
C ASN A 449 0.91 -3.34 22.53
N TYR A 450 -0.02 -2.49 22.09
CA TYR A 450 0.19 -1.67 20.91
C TYR A 450 1.36 -0.70 21.08
N THR A 451 1.43 -0.05 22.24
CA THR A 451 2.48 0.95 22.53
C THR A 451 3.86 0.30 22.67
N GLY A 452 3.94 -0.85 23.35
CA GLY A 452 5.22 -1.51 23.64
C GLY A 452 5.73 -2.46 22.57
N VAL A 453 4.84 -3.05 21.75
CA VAL A 453 5.18 -4.18 20.88
C VAL A 453 4.74 -3.93 19.44
N VAL A 454 3.43 -3.81 19.18
CA VAL A 454 2.88 -3.80 17.81
C VAL A 454 3.22 -2.53 17.04
N GLY A 455 3.14 -1.37 17.70
CA GLY A 455 3.46 -0.07 17.10
C GLY A 455 4.90 0.01 16.58
N PRO A 456 5.90 -0.28 17.43
CA PRO A 456 7.30 -0.37 17.00
C PRO A 456 7.55 -1.39 15.87
N ALA A 457 6.91 -2.56 15.93
CA ALA A 457 7.08 -3.63 14.94
C ALA A 457 6.39 -3.36 13.59
N SER A 458 5.49 -2.38 13.51
CA SER A 458 4.73 -2.09 12.28
C SER A 458 5.59 -1.55 11.14
N ALA A 459 6.69 -0.84 11.45
CA ALA A 459 7.69 -0.36 10.48
C ALA A 459 7.14 0.21 9.16
N ARG A 460 6.11 1.08 9.23
CA ARG A 460 5.45 1.65 8.05
C ARG A 460 5.25 3.16 8.12
N GLU A 461 5.15 3.77 6.95
CA GLU A 461 4.59 5.11 6.73
C GLU A 461 3.20 4.98 6.10
N THR A 462 2.25 5.79 6.55
CA THR A 462 0.91 5.87 5.96
C THR A 462 0.79 7.16 5.16
N ARG A 463 0.60 7.04 3.85
CA ARG A 463 0.39 8.20 2.98
C ARG A 463 -1.02 8.78 3.16
N ALA A 464 -1.20 10.04 2.77
CA ALA A 464 -2.52 10.63 2.69
C ALA A 464 -3.42 9.89 1.69
N PHE A 465 -4.74 10.00 1.89
CA PHE A 465 -5.73 9.47 0.96
C PHE A 465 -5.49 9.98 -0.47
N ASN A 466 -5.60 9.08 -1.45
CA ASN A 466 -5.46 9.40 -2.86
C ASN A 466 -6.58 8.71 -3.66
N PRO A 467 -7.58 9.45 -4.17
CA PRO A 467 -8.70 8.87 -4.91
C PRO A 467 -8.25 8.17 -6.20
N ASN A 468 -7.13 8.56 -6.81
CA ASN A 468 -6.59 7.91 -8.01
C ASN A 468 -6.11 6.48 -7.76
N ARG A 469 -5.92 6.11 -6.50
CA ARG A 469 -5.54 4.75 -6.10
C ARG A 469 -6.73 3.87 -5.80
N MET A 470 -7.95 4.42 -5.80
CA MET A 470 -9.16 3.63 -5.61
C MET A 470 -9.33 2.67 -6.78
N SER A 471 -9.59 1.41 -6.48
CA SER A 471 -9.79 0.37 -7.49
C SER A 471 -10.79 -0.66 -6.99
N ARG A 472 -11.47 -1.33 -7.92
CA ARG A 472 -12.42 -2.43 -7.62
C ARG A 472 -11.69 -3.75 -7.40
N LYS A 473 -10.65 -3.75 -6.57
CA LYS A 473 -9.91 -4.97 -6.23
C LYS A 473 -10.31 -5.46 -4.85
N ALA A 474 -10.00 -6.72 -4.58
CA ALA A 474 -9.92 -7.24 -3.23
C ALA A 474 -8.49 -7.72 -2.99
N GLY A 475 -8.10 -7.84 -1.73
CA GLY A 475 -6.80 -8.41 -1.36
C GLY A 475 -5.65 -7.41 -1.26
N VAL A 476 -4.45 -7.97 -1.17
CA VAL A 476 -3.22 -7.27 -0.80
C VAL A 476 -2.26 -7.04 -1.97
N THR A 477 -2.69 -7.28 -3.21
CA THR A 477 -1.91 -6.88 -4.39
C THR A 477 -1.68 -5.37 -4.38
N ALA A 478 -0.47 -4.92 -4.70
CA ALA A 478 -0.15 -3.49 -4.68
C ALA A 478 -0.83 -2.75 -5.85
N HIS A 479 -0.99 -1.43 -5.74
CA HIS A 479 -1.63 -0.62 -6.78
C HIS A 479 -1.05 -0.80 -8.19
N HIS A 480 0.27 -0.96 -8.31
CA HIS A 480 0.96 -1.15 -9.60
C HIS A 480 0.96 -2.60 -10.09
N GLN A 481 0.45 -3.54 -9.30
CA GLN A 481 0.37 -4.95 -9.68
C GLN A 481 -0.99 -5.24 -10.33
N PRO A 482 -1.05 -6.15 -11.32
CA PRO A 482 -2.32 -6.59 -11.87
C PRO A 482 -3.20 -7.19 -10.76
N PRO A 483 -4.47 -6.78 -10.62
CA PRO A 483 -5.37 -7.37 -9.64
C PRO A 483 -5.67 -8.83 -10.01
N ILE A 484 -5.82 -9.68 -9.01
CA ILE A 484 -6.19 -11.10 -9.17
C ILE A 484 -7.57 -11.43 -8.59
N ALA A 485 -8.07 -10.61 -7.67
CA ALA A 485 -9.42 -10.68 -7.12
C ALA A 485 -10.09 -9.30 -7.19
N TRP A 486 -11.43 -9.31 -7.23
CA TRP A 486 -12.26 -8.13 -7.47
C TRP A 486 -13.30 -7.97 -6.35
N SER A 487 -13.73 -6.73 -6.14
CA SER A 487 -14.79 -6.34 -5.20
C SER A 487 -15.95 -5.68 -5.93
N SER A 488 -17.07 -5.49 -5.26
CA SER A 488 -18.24 -4.80 -5.81
C SER A 488 -17.99 -3.31 -6.08
N GLU A 489 -17.36 -2.60 -5.13
CA GLU A 489 -17.16 -1.15 -5.19
C GLU A 489 -15.66 -0.76 -5.23
N PRO A 490 -15.30 0.36 -5.87
CA PRO A 490 -13.95 0.88 -5.80
C PRO A 490 -13.69 1.50 -4.42
N ALA A 491 -12.59 1.11 -3.78
CA ALA A 491 -12.15 1.72 -2.53
C ALA A 491 -10.64 1.94 -2.52
N MET A 492 -10.17 2.80 -1.62
CA MET A 492 -8.74 2.93 -1.34
C MET A 492 -8.34 1.84 -0.35
N HIS A 493 -7.53 0.89 -0.80
CA HIS A 493 -7.08 -0.21 0.05
C HIS A 493 -5.90 0.26 0.92
N PRO A 494 -5.76 -0.20 2.18
CA PRO A 494 -4.60 0.16 2.98
C PRO A 494 -3.26 -0.20 2.32
N ALA A 495 -3.19 -1.31 1.57
CA ALA A 495 -2.04 -1.71 0.75
C ALA A 495 -1.64 -0.65 -0.32
N ASP A 496 -2.57 0.23 -0.71
CA ASP A 496 -2.30 1.32 -1.65
C ASP A 496 -1.85 2.60 -0.94
N ARG A 497 -1.91 2.64 0.39
CA ARG A 497 -1.63 3.80 1.24
C ARG A 497 -0.40 3.61 2.12
N ASN A 498 -0.24 2.43 2.68
CA ASN A 498 0.84 2.08 3.59
C ASN A 498 2.08 1.67 2.79
N ILE A 499 3.25 2.08 3.29
CA ILE A 499 4.53 1.77 2.69
C ILE A 499 5.49 1.34 3.79
N PRO A 500 6.12 0.17 3.68
CA PRO A 500 7.10 -0.25 4.66
C PRO A 500 8.37 0.60 4.60
N LEU A 501 8.99 0.78 5.76
CA LEU A 501 10.24 1.51 5.96
C LEU A 501 11.45 0.65 5.55
N LEU A 502 11.62 0.40 4.25
CA LEU A 502 12.71 -0.45 3.73
C LEU A 502 14.12 0.11 4.00
N ASN A 503 14.24 1.42 4.24
CA ASN A 503 15.51 2.08 4.58
C ASN A 503 15.88 2.00 6.07
N LYS A 504 14.91 1.65 6.92
CA LYS A 504 15.06 1.45 8.37
C LYS A 504 14.13 0.32 8.80
N PRO A 505 14.36 -0.92 8.30
CA PRO A 505 13.43 -2.00 8.54
C PRO A 505 13.46 -2.41 10.02
N SER A 506 12.31 -2.83 10.55
CA SER A 506 12.30 -3.53 11.84
C SER A 506 12.80 -4.96 11.67
N PRO A 507 13.12 -5.66 12.77
CA PRO A 507 13.45 -7.09 12.74
C PRO A 507 12.35 -7.92 12.05
N GLU A 508 11.08 -7.64 12.34
CA GLU A 508 9.93 -8.38 11.81
C GLU A 508 9.80 -8.19 10.29
N LEU A 509 9.96 -6.95 9.81
CA LEU A 509 9.98 -6.67 8.37
C LEU A 509 11.15 -7.38 7.68
N THR A 510 12.33 -7.33 8.28
CA THR A 510 13.52 -7.99 7.73
C THR A 510 13.30 -9.50 7.62
N GLN A 511 12.78 -10.12 8.68
CA GLN A 511 12.50 -11.54 8.75
C GLN A 511 11.47 -11.96 7.70
N ALA A 512 10.36 -11.22 7.58
CA ALA A 512 9.33 -11.48 6.57
C ALA A 512 9.91 -11.42 5.13
N LEU A 513 10.68 -10.38 4.82
CA LEU A 513 11.29 -10.22 3.50
C LEU A 513 12.29 -11.33 3.18
N GLN A 514 13.15 -11.70 4.13
CA GLN A 514 14.16 -12.76 3.94
C GLN A 514 13.54 -14.14 3.69
N HIS A 515 12.33 -14.37 4.18
CA HIS A 515 11.57 -15.60 4.00
C HIS A 515 10.53 -15.51 2.88
N GLY A 516 10.59 -14.48 2.02
CA GLY A 516 9.68 -14.35 0.87
C GLY A 516 8.22 -14.20 1.27
N VAL A 517 7.94 -13.74 2.49
CA VAL A 517 6.59 -13.53 3.03
C VAL A 517 6.04 -12.19 2.51
N PRO A 518 4.76 -12.10 2.12
CA PRO A 518 4.13 -10.83 1.83
C PRO A 518 4.11 -9.91 3.06
N PHE A 519 4.63 -8.69 2.91
CA PHE A 519 4.54 -7.63 3.91
C PHE A 519 3.81 -6.44 3.32
N VAL A 520 2.67 -6.07 3.89
CA VAL A 520 1.70 -5.15 3.29
C VAL A 520 1.69 -3.83 4.04
N SER A 521 1.44 -3.91 5.34
CA SER A 521 1.18 -2.75 6.18
C SER A 521 1.96 -2.82 7.50
N GLY A 522 2.61 -3.92 7.82
CA GLY A 522 3.20 -4.19 9.12
C GLY A 522 2.28 -4.88 10.10
N VAL A 523 2.86 -5.32 11.22
CA VAL A 523 2.19 -6.06 12.29
C VAL A 523 0.83 -5.42 12.66
N SER A 524 -0.22 -6.24 12.74
CA SER A 524 -1.59 -5.71 12.72
C SER A 524 -2.12 -5.25 14.09
N GLY A 525 -2.30 -3.94 14.24
CA GLY A 525 -3.03 -3.36 15.37
C GLY A 525 -4.49 -3.81 15.46
N SER A 526 -5.13 -4.09 14.32
CA SER A 526 -6.50 -4.62 14.29
C SER A 526 -6.57 -6.03 14.86
N THR A 527 -5.63 -6.90 14.50
CA THR A 527 -5.51 -8.23 15.12
C THR A 527 -5.26 -8.12 16.62
N ASN A 528 -4.43 -7.16 17.05
CA ASN A 528 -4.18 -6.93 18.48
C ASN A 528 -5.45 -6.58 19.26
N ILE A 529 -6.33 -5.73 18.71
CA ILE A 529 -7.61 -5.40 19.36
C ILE A 529 -8.53 -6.64 19.38
N ALA A 530 -8.71 -7.29 18.23
CA ALA A 530 -9.60 -8.45 18.10
C ALA A 530 -9.19 -9.60 19.03
N MET A 531 -7.90 -9.93 19.09
CA MET A 531 -7.41 -11.04 19.91
C MET A 531 -7.40 -10.70 21.41
N HIS A 532 -7.26 -9.44 21.81
CA HIS A 532 -7.48 -9.06 23.21
C HIS A 532 -8.96 -9.14 23.61
N MET A 533 -9.89 -8.90 22.68
CA MET A 533 -11.31 -9.17 22.94
C MET A 533 -11.57 -10.67 23.12
N VAL A 534 -10.98 -11.52 22.28
CA VAL A 534 -11.06 -12.98 22.43
C VAL A 534 -10.45 -13.46 23.76
N ASP A 535 -9.27 -12.96 24.15
CA ASP A 535 -8.67 -13.24 25.46
C ASP A 535 -9.61 -12.85 26.60
N HIS A 536 -10.23 -11.65 26.52
CA HIS A 536 -11.21 -11.21 27.50
C HIS A 536 -12.43 -12.13 27.56
N MET A 537 -12.97 -12.56 26.42
CA MET A 537 -14.10 -13.49 26.36
C MET A 537 -13.76 -14.82 27.04
N LEU A 538 -12.62 -15.42 26.69
CA LEU A 538 -12.17 -16.70 27.25
C LEU A 538 -11.94 -16.63 28.76
N ARG A 539 -11.29 -15.57 29.25
CA ARG A 539 -11.05 -15.36 30.69
C ARG A 539 -12.33 -15.16 31.50
N ASN A 540 -13.42 -14.76 30.86
CA ASN A 540 -14.74 -14.61 31.48
C ASN A 540 -15.67 -15.80 31.19
N GLY A 541 -15.12 -16.94 30.76
CA GLY A 541 -15.87 -18.19 30.58
C GLY A 541 -16.79 -18.20 29.36
N LYS A 542 -16.64 -17.25 28.42
CA LYS A 542 -17.40 -17.27 27.17
C LYS A 542 -16.82 -18.27 26.19
N THR A 543 -17.72 -18.87 25.40
CA THR A 543 -17.33 -19.83 24.36
C THR A 543 -17.01 -19.09 23.06
N VAL A 544 -15.74 -19.10 22.66
CA VAL A 544 -15.27 -18.66 21.36
C VAL A 544 -14.01 -19.45 21.01
N ASP A 545 -13.88 -19.92 19.79
CA ASP A 545 -12.63 -20.56 19.35
C ASP A 545 -11.66 -19.48 18.86
N ALA A 546 -10.51 -19.38 19.52
CA ALA A 546 -9.53 -18.34 19.24
C ALA A 546 -8.91 -18.48 17.84
N ARG A 547 -8.69 -19.71 17.37
CA ARG A 547 -8.11 -19.98 16.06
C ARG A 547 -9.12 -19.64 14.95
N ASP A 548 -10.39 -20.00 15.12
CA ASP A 548 -11.47 -19.60 14.20
C ASP A 548 -11.64 -18.06 14.18
N ALA A 549 -11.56 -17.39 15.34
CA ALA A 549 -11.62 -15.93 15.44
C ALA A 549 -10.43 -15.23 14.76
N LEU A 550 -9.22 -15.79 14.89
CA LEU A 550 -8.03 -15.29 14.18
C LEU A 550 -8.18 -15.45 12.67
N LEU A 551 -8.70 -16.59 12.19
CA LEU A 551 -8.96 -16.79 10.76
C LEU A 551 -10.00 -15.80 10.23
N GLY A 552 -11.12 -15.58 10.94
CA GLY A 552 -12.10 -14.55 10.55
C GLY A 552 -11.51 -13.14 10.53
N THR A 553 -10.62 -12.83 11.48
CA THR A 553 -9.87 -11.56 11.49
C THR A 553 -8.94 -11.44 10.28
N MET A 554 -8.23 -12.52 9.91
CA MET A 554 -7.39 -12.55 8.70
C MET A 554 -8.21 -12.40 7.42
N MET A 555 -9.36 -13.07 7.33
CA MET A 555 -10.28 -12.89 6.20
C MET A 555 -10.62 -11.42 6.00
N PHE A 556 -10.97 -10.69 7.07
CA PHE A 556 -11.20 -9.25 7.00
C PHE A 556 -9.96 -8.51 6.54
N LEU A 557 -8.84 -8.65 7.25
CA LEU A 557 -7.69 -7.80 7.03
C LEU A 557 -7.03 -8.01 5.66
N THR A 558 -6.95 -9.24 5.19
CA THR A 558 -6.33 -9.54 3.91
C THR A 558 -7.28 -9.25 2.76
N HIS A 559 -8.56 -9.62 2.85
CA HIS A 559 -9.53 -9.33 1.79
C HIS A 559 -9.76 -7.81 1.60
N ASP A 560 -9.74 -7.04 2.69
CA ASP A 560 -9.83 -5.57 2.66
C ASP A 560 -8.54 -4.89 2.13
N GLY A 561 -7.48 -5.67 1.87
CA GLY A 561 -6.17 -5.14 1.48
C GLY A 561 -5.44 -4.42 2.62
N GLY A 562 -5.81 -4.74 3.86
CA GLY A 562 -5.24 -4.23 5.09
C GLY A 562 -3.86 -4.80 5.39
N HIS A 563 -3.79 -6.12 5.55
CA HIS A 563 -2.62 -6.82 6.07
C HIS A 563 -2.42 -8.18 5.41
N SER A 564 -1.18 -8.67 5.37
CA SER A 564 -0.94 -10.07 5.05
C SER A 564 -1.41 -11.00 6.17
N MET A 565 -1.57 -12.28 5.85
CA MET A 565 -1.86 -13.30 6.86
C MET A 565 -0.75 -13.37 7.91
N HIS A 566 0.51 -13.29 7.48
CA HIS A 566 1.66 -13.30 8.36
C HIS A 566 1.63 -12.16 9.39
N GLU A 567 1.27 -10.95 9.00
CA GLU A 567 1.19 -9.79 9.91
C GLU A 567 0.14 -9.99 11.02
N ALA A 568 -0.93 -10.74 10.75
CA ALA A 568 -1.91 -11.12 11.75
C ALA A 568 -1.44 -12.31 12.60
N MET A 569 -0.88 -13.35 11.98
CA MET A 569 -0.34 -14.52 12.68
C MET A 569 0.83 -14.16 13.60
N TRP A 570 1.62 -13.15 13.26
CA TRP A 570 2.69 -12.63 14.12
C TRP A 570 2.13 -12.15 15.46
N VAL A 571 1.04 -11.36 15.43
CA VAL A 571 0.35 -10.89 16.64
C VAL A 571 -0.27 -12.08 17.37
N GLY A 572 -0.88 -13.01 16.64
CA GLY A 572 -1.39 -14.25 17.20
C GLY A 572 -0.33 -15.01 17.99
N ASN A 573 0.83 -15.28 17.39
CA ASN A 573 1.94 -15.99 18.01
C ASN A 573 2.43 -15.27 19.28
N GLN A 574 2.57 -13.95 19.21
CA GLN A 574 2.96 -13.14 20.36
C GLN A 574 1.94 -13.22 21.51
N LEU A 575 0.64 -13.23 21.22
CA LEU A 575 -0.41 -13.33 22.24
C LEU A 575 -0.65 -14.76 22.72
N GLU A 576 -0.41 -15.78 21.90
CA GLU A 576 -0.35 -17.18 22.33
C GLU A 576 0.75 -17.36 23.39
N GLN A 577 1.94 -16.83 23.12
CA GLN A 577 3.05 -16.87 24.08
C GLN A 577 2.77 -16.07 25.36
N THR A 578 2.30 -14.83 25.24
CA THR A 578 2.21 -13.91 26.39
C THR A 578 0.90 -14.01 27.17
N ARG A 579 -0.17 -14.52 26.56
CA ARG A 579 -1.51 -14.61 27.17
C ARG A 579 -2.09 -16.01 27.18
N GLY A 580 -1.46 -17.00 26.56
CA GLY A 580 -1.93 -18.38 26.52
C GLY A 580 -3.15 -18.59 25.62
N LEU A 581 -3.34 -17.75 24.59
CA LEU A 581 -4.42 -17.94 23.62
C LEU A 581 -4.20 -19.24 22.82
N PRO A 582 -5.19 -20.14 22.73
CA PRO A 582 -5.05 -21.42 22.05
C PRO A 582 -5.18 -21.27 20.53
N LEU A 583 -4.18 -20.64 19.89
CA LEU A 583 -4.16 -20.37 18.45
C LEU A 583 -3.46 -21.48 17.66
N GLY A 584 -2.61 -22.25 18.33
CA GLY A 584 -1.83 -23.35 17.75
C GLY A 584 -0.89 -22.86 16.65
N LEU A 585 -0.19 -21.77 16.93
CA LEU A 585 0.92 -21.24 16.13
C LEU A 585 2.28 -21.73 16.66
N GLY A 586 2.26 -22.52 17.75
CA GLY A 586 3.44 -23.09 18.42
C GLY A 586 3.93 -22.25 19.59
N GLY A 587 3.68 -20.93 19.57
CA GLY A 587 4.25 -19.98 20.52
C GLY A 587 5.76 -19.83 20.34
N GLY A 588 6.29 -18.61 20.45
CA GLY A 588 7.73 -18.40 20.28
C GLY A 588 8.11 -16.93 20.18
N THR A 589 9.42 -16.66 20.20
CA THR A 589 9.97 -15.30 20.15
C THR A 589 9.45 -14.56 18.92
N PRO A 590 8.72 -13.44 19.08
CA PRO A 590 8.15 -12.73 17.93
C PRO A 590 9.20 -12.22 16.93
N ALA A 591 10.42 -11.92 17.38
CA ALA A 591 11.50 -11.44 16.53
C ALA A 591 11.91 -12.45 15.42
N ASP A 592 11.78 -13.76 15.68
CA ASP A 592 12.21 -14.82 14.77
C ASP A 592 11.02 -15.50 14.06
N PHE A 593 9.79 -15.05 14.35
CA PHE A 593 8.59 -15.72 13.86
C PHE A 593 8.43 -15.54 12.35
N VAL A 594 8.32 -16.66 11.64
CA VAL A 594 7.87 -16.75 10.25
C VAL A 594 6.61 -17.59 10.25
N ALA A 595 5.56 -17.11 9.60
CA ALA A 595 4.27 -17.79 9.64
C ALA A 595 4.32 -19.07 8.81
N ASP A 596 3.92 -20.20 9.39
CA ASP A 596 3.66 -21.43 8.65
C ASP A 596 2.16 -21.52 8.32
N TYR A 597 1.78 -21.12 7.10
CA TYR A 597 0.39 -21.18 6.68
C TYR A 597 -0.09 -22.63 6.54
N GLN A 598 0.80 -23.55 6.15
CA GLN A 598 0.44 -24.96 6.01
C GLN A 598 0.07 -25.56 7.37
N HIS A 599 0.87 -25.30 8.41
CA HIS A 599 0.59 -25.76 9.76
C HIS A 599 -0.70 -25.15 10.32
N PHE A 600 -0.85 -23.82 10.21
CA PHE A 600 -2.03 -23.14 10.74
C PHE A 600 -3.32 -23.61 10.07
N LEU A 601 -3.36 -23.63 8.73
CA LEU A 601 -4.53 -24.02 7.95
C LEU A 601 -4.80 -25.53 8.03
N GLY A 602 -3.77 -26.36 8.09
CA GLY A 602 -3.89 -27.81 8.31
C GLY A 602 -4.35 -28.18 9.73
N GLY A 603 -4.34 -27.21 10.66
CA GLY A 603 -4.84 -27.38 12.02
C GLY A 603 -6.36 -27.35 12.15
N PHE A 604 -7.11 -27.10 11.07
CA PHE A 604 -8.57 -27.08 11.08
C PHE A 604 -9.14 -28.47 10.72
N PRO A 605 -9.85 -29.14 11.64
CA PRO A 605 -10.40 -30.45 11.37
C PRO A 605 -11.54 -30.39 10.33
N PRO A 606 -11.89 -31.52 9.67
CA PRO A 606 -12.93 -31.54 8.63
C PRO A 606 -14.27 -30.94 9.05
N HIS A 607 -14.72 -31.20 10.29
CA HIS A 607 -15.98 -30.66 10.82
C HIS A 607 -15.96 -29.14 11.07
N LYS A 608 -14.78 -28.52 11.09
CA LYS A 608 -14.57 -27.07 11.14
C LYS A 608 -14.28 -26.47 9.75
N GLY A 609 -14.55 -27.20 8.68
CA GLY A 609 -14.34 -26.72 7.31
C GLY A 609 -12.91 -26.91 6.80
N GLY A 610 -12.12 -27.83 7.36
CA GLY A 610 -10.79 -28.16 6.85
C GLY A 610 -10.76 -28.46 5.34
N ALA A 611 -11.75 -29.20 4.82
CA ALA A 611 -11.86 -29.46 3.38
C ALA A 611 -12.13 -28.18 2.55
N THR A 612 -12.88 -27.22 3.09
CA THR A 612 -13.11 -25.91 2.45
C THR A 612 -11.80 -25.11 2.40
N ILE A 613 -11.03 -25.13 3.49
CA ILE A 613 -9.72 -24.48 3.58
C ILE A 613 -8.74 -25.11 2.59
N ASP A 614 -8.66 -26.43 2.54
CA ASP A 614 -7.79 -27.15 1.58
C ASP A 614 -8.16 -26.83 0.13
N ALA A 615 -9.46 -26.77 -0.20
CA ALA A 615 -9.92 -26.38 -1.52
C ALA A 615 -9.55 -24.93 -1.86
N ALA A 616 -9.66 -24.01 -0.89
CA ALA A 616 -9.26 -22.61 -1.06
C ALA A 616 -7.75 -22.48 -1.28
N VAL A 617 -6.92 -23.21 -0.54
CA VAL A 617 -5.46 -23.25 -0.71
C VAL A 617 -5.08 -23.74 -2.11
N ASN A 618 -5.66 -24.85 -2.57
CA ASN A 618 -5.39 -25.38 -3.90
C ASN A 618 -5.83 -24.41 -5.01
N THR A 619 -6.99 -23.78 -4.84
CA THR A 619 -7.51 -22.77 -5.78
C THR A 619 -6.57 -21.56 -5.85
N ALA A 620 -6.12 -21.07 -4.69
CA ALA A 620 -5.19 -19.95 -4.60
C ALA A 620 -3.86 -20.25 -5.29
N TRP A 621 -3.33 -21.46 -5.11
CA TRP A 621 -2.09 -21.86 -5.78
C TRP A 621 -2.26 -21.89 -7.30
N HIS A 622 -3.31 -22.56 -7.79
CA HIS A 622 -3.58 -22.61 -9.23
C HIS A 622 -3.86 -21.26 -9.86
N ALA A 623 -4.58 -20.37 -9.16
CA ALA A 623 -4.81 -19.00 -9.60
C ALA A 623 -3.50 -18.21 -9.66
N THR A 624 -2.60 -18.39 -8.69
CA THR A 624 -1.27 -17.76 -8.66
C THR A 624 -0.41 -18.23 -9.83
N LEU A 625 -0.41 -19.53 -10.13
CA LEU A 625 0.29 -20.08 -11.31
C LEU A 625 -0.30 -19.55 -12.64
N ASN A 626 -1.62 -19.32 -12.70
CA ASN A 626 -2.27 -18.69 -13.85
C ASN A 626 -1.89 -17.21 -13.96
N HIS A 627 -1.78 -16.53 -12.82
CA HIS A 627 -1.36 -15.12 -12.76
C HIS A 627 0.06 -14.94 -13.27
N PHE A 628 0.99 -15.83 -12.88
CA PHE A 628 2.31 -15.92 -13.49
C PHE A 628 2.22 -16.11 -15.01
N GLY A 629 1.44 -17.09 -15.48
CA GLY A 629 1.27 -17.37 -16.90
C GLY A 629 0.83 -16.15 -17.73
N ARG A 630 -0.09 -15.35 -17.19
CA ARG A 630 -0.65 -14.17 -17.88
C ARG A 630 0.23 -12.92 -17.83
N HIS A 631 0.92 -12.70 -16.70
CA HIS A 631 1.52 -11.39 -16.41
C HIS A 631 3.04 -11.40 -16.32
N SER A 632 3.67 -12.55 -16.12
CA SER A 632 5.12 -12.65 -16.02
C SER A 632 5.80 -12.35 -17.36
N HIS A 633 6.93 -11.65 -17.32
CA HIS A 633 7.84 -11.55 -18.46
C HIS A 633 8.45 -12.92 -18.84
N PHE A 634 8.61 -13.81 -17.85
CA PHE A 634 9.21 -15.13 -18.01
C PHE A 634 8.20 -16.21 -18.43
N SER A 635 6.93 -15.84 -18.67
CA SER A 635 5.91 -16.79 -19.11
C SER A 635 5.98 -17.03 -20.63
N PRO A 636 6.03 -18.29 -21.09
CA PRO A 636 5.95 -18.61 -22.51
C PRO A 636 4.55 -18.38 -23.10
N GLU A 637 3.50 -18.30 -22.26
CA GLU A 637 2.10 -18.15 -22.68
C GLU A 637 1.72 -16.69 -22.98
N ARG A 638 2.60 -15.73 -22.70
CA ARG A 638 2.30 -14.31 -22.91
C ARG A 638 2.36 -13.99 -24.41
N PRO A 639 1.27 -13.54 -25.06
CA PRO A 639 1.28 -13.28 -26.49
C PRO A 639 2.40 -12.30 -26.87
N ALA A 640 3.11 -12.62 -27.95
CA ALA A 640 3.93 -11.67 -28.69
C ALA A 640 3.00 -10.66 -29.39
N GLY A 641 2.40 -9.77 -28.60
CA GLY A 641 1.74 -8.56 -29.09
C GLY A 641 2.67 -7.63 -29.85
#